data_AF-A0A4Q7U1P9-F1
#
_entry.id   AF-A0A4Q7U1P9-F1
#
_cell.length_a   1.000
_cell.length_b   1.000
_cell.length_c   1.000
_cell.angle_alpha   90.00
_cell.angle_beta   90.00
_cell.angle_gamma   90.00
#
_symmetry.space_group_name_H-M   'P 1'
#
loop_
_entity.id
_entity.type
_entity.pdbx_description
1 polymer ?
#
loop_
_entity_poly.entity_id
_entity_poly.type
_entity_poly.pdbx_seq_one_letter_code
_entity_poly.pdbx_strand_id
1 'polypeptide(L)'
;MKQTQGTRRGSARVVGVGLALALLGGLAVPFGGLAAAPAAGLVSDPAPNAESEGAAPQTVPPAGSSDAGAPSATPAPDTDPAATAADPDTSPADPATPAETDAEESDGAALAEEAAPVQVAPRSVPVAPAGSAVLNVRVGGDRLASGTVKGLPGVQLGLYATGTASVAGAGSTMPTQGAQGTRLNASWGWTTCVSDADGDCNFTIPIRAGAASATGAPQDTRFWVVQEVAPAGWYANPTLRVGPFGATPETSWQYRFRTDTQLRAGQTYSSTTPMAWNPLPAPALPTDTPEANPDRGFMRNRLDNSAEGNFSSNVTRSTGVWNQSRNNPALLEKCGIDIALIADTSGSLGATGIADMKSAMTNFVNAFIGTNTNMSLFSFSNLSPGSGASNHPALLPVTTTAEATTFKDQYADWLSGGGTNWDRGFAAAANATSHYDLAILITDGNPTVIRDNSVSTSSAYNSLQDVDGGIFSANQLKAEGTRVVALGVGPALTAASDANLRAVSGPVSNSDYYRTSNFAEATAALVALATKSCNGTIGVQKMIVPAGGTIADATPAPAGWRFDASTTASTMTLQAPLTRTTVTGDGGLINYELGFTAPATAGPVQILETQQPGYEIVPVGTGAAARNATCVNTQTGAAAAVTNAGTAEQPGFTVQGLRSERVLCTIYNRALAPGKLEVSKSSDPATGATVRPGQSITYTLTFRNTGEQPVAVNHDDVLTDVLDDATLTGAITAQSPLAAALTSAGDRIRITGSLPAGATRTVSYAVTVKDPLPANANASLRNVVVPTGEQPPSTCEPNTPCTVHPVRGSLSWNKVSASGARLSGSEWSLTPLDANGQPQAGAAVAVVDCVAATASACTGADRDPAAGAFALSDLAIGTYQLRETRAPAGYQLLTDPITITVNTAVAYGNITNRQIEVPGIPLTGGMGSLGFLLTAGGLGATAAAGVWLQRRRRQGE
;
A
#
# COMPACT_ATOMS: atom_id res chain seq x y z
N MET A 1 -38.50 -14.68 -49.52
CA MET A 1 -38.30 -15.66 -50.63
C MET A 1 -37.11 -15.19 -51.46
N LYS A 2 -36.19 -16.09 -51.85
CA LYS A 2 -35.02 -15.88 -52.76
C LYS A 2 -33.97 -14.83 -52.28
N GLN A 3 -32.65 -15.01 -52.43
CA GLN A 3 -31.88 -16.18 -52.90
C GLN A 3 -30.42 -16.22 -52.34
N THR A 4 -29.98 -17.42 -51.91
CA THR A 4 -28.61 -18.03 -51.98
C THR A 4 -27.33 -17.17 -51.88
N GLN A 5 -26.46 -17.37 -50.84
CA GLN A 5 -25.20 -18.20 -50.79
C GLN A 5 -23.98 -17.60 -51.56
N GLY A 6 -22.70 -17.71 -51.16
CA GLY A 6 -21.94 -18.38 -50.07
C GLY A 6 -20.52 -17.75 -49.97
N THR A 7 -19.39 -18.35 -49.49
CA THR A 7 -19.11 -19.71 -48.96
C THR A 7 -17.76 -19.76 -48.18
N ARG A 8 -17.74 -20.48 -47.04
CA ARG A 8 -16.66 -21.23 -46.30
C ARG A 8 -15.15 -20.84 -46.25
N ARG A 9 -14.56 -21.24 -45.10
CA ARG A 9 -13.15 -21.23 -44.65
C ARG A 9 -12.12 -21.97 -45.54
N GLY A 10 -10.84 -21.62 -45.38
CA GLY A 10 -9.65 -22.47 -45.65
C GLY A 10 -8.43 -21.98 -44.85
N SER A 11 -7.47 -22.86 -44.52
CA SER A 11 -6.33 -22.58 -43.61
C SER A 11 -4.98 -23.02 -44.19
N ALA A 12 -3.89 -22.27 -43.94
CA ALA A 12 -2.51 -22.75 -44.12
C ALA A 12 -1.47 -21.95 -43.31
N ARG A 13 -0.36 -22.62 -42.94
CA ARG A 13 0.94 -22.07 -42.46
C ARG A 13 2.05 -22.76 -43.27
N VAL A 14 3.16 -22.05 -43.55
CA VAL A 14 4.55 -22.50 -43.85
C VAL A 14 5.30 -21.20 -44.26
N VAL A 15 6.41 -20.73 -43.65
CA VAL A 15 7.72 -21.29 -43.23
C VAL A 15 8.80 -21.22 -44.33
N GLY A 16 9.87 -20.45 -44.04
CA GLY A 16 11.11 -20.25 -44.80
C GLY A 16 11.83 -19.02 -44.21
N VAL A 17 13.02 -19.00 -43.58
CA VAL A 17 14.30 -19.77 -43.63
C VAL A 17 15.37 -19.13 -44.55
N GLY A 18 16.48 -18.66 -43.95
CA GLY A 18 17.71 -18.18 -44.62
C GLY A 18 17.67 -16.69 -45.02
N LEU A 19 18.77 -15.93 -45.02
CA LEU A 19 20.20 -16.23 -44.77
C LEU A 19 20.90 -14.97 -44.16
N ALA A 20 22.24 -14.96 -44.04
CA ALA A 20 23.00 -13.91 -43.31
C ALA A 20 24.22 -13.34 -44.08
N LEU A 21 24.76 -12.22 -43.55
CA LEU A 21 26.08 -11.61 -43.79
C LEU A 21 26.42 -10.98 -45.17
N ALA A 22 26.82 -9.69 -45.16
CA ALA A 22 28.13 -9.19 -45.66
C ALA A 22 28.33 -7.68 -45.38
N LEU A 23 29.59 -7.21 -45.31
CA LEU A 23 30.00 -5.80 -45.06
C LEU A 23 30.27 -5.02 -46.38
N LEU A 24 30.27 -3.67 -46.28
CA LEU A 24 31.17 -2.64 -46.91
C LEU A 24 30.41 -1.29 -47.06
N GLY A 25 30.98 -0.07 -46.96
CA GLY A 25 32.31 0.38 -46.52
C GLY A 25 32.63 1.85 -46.92
N GLY A 26 33.27 2.67 -46.05
CA GLY A 26 33.73 4.07 -46.31
C GLY A 26 32.73 5.19 -45.92
N LEU A 27 33.12 6.43 -45.54
CA LEU A 27 34.42 7.13 -45.64
C LEU A 27 34.76 8.07 -44.44
N ALA A 28 35.94 7.80 -43.89
CA ALA A 28 36.94 8.56 -43.13
C ALA A 28 37.01 10.14 -43.08
N VAL A 29 37.02 10.68 -41.83
CA VAL A 29 37.87 11.77 -41.21
C VAL A 29 38.06 13.16 -41.91
N PRO A 30 38.73 14.22 -41.34
CA PRO A 30 39.58 14.35 -40.12
C PRO A 30 39.19 15.54 -39.17
N PHE A 31 39.92 16.03 -38.15
CA PHE A 31 41.23 15.72 -37.51
C PHE A 31 41.29 16.28 -36.05
N GLY A 32 42.15 15.73 -35.18
CA GLY A 32 42.68 16.36 -33.95
C GLY A 32 41.90 16.07 -32.65
N GLY A 33 42.47 15.70 -31.50
CA GLY A 33 43.89 15.62 -31.05
C GLY A 33 44.11 16.60 -29.87
N LEU A 34 44.66 16.26 -28.70
CA LEU A 34 45.60 15.20 -28.28
C LEU A 34 45.14 14.41 -27.02
N ALA A 35 45.93 13.40 -26.63
CA ALA A 35 45.92 12.69 -25.32
C ALA A 35 47.25 13.02 -24.55
N ALA A 36 47.65 12.45 -23.39
CA ALA A 36 47.16 11.33 -22.59
C ALA A 36 47.69 11.36 -21.12
N ALA A 37 46.87 10.90 -20.16
CA ALA A 37 47.19 9.97 -19.06
C ALA A 37 48.36 10.32 -18.05
N PRO A 38 48.88 9.40 -17.17
CA PRO A 38 48.67 9.55 -15.72
C PRO A 38 49.92 9.31 -14.80
N ALA A 39 49.81 9.50 -13.47
CA ALA A 39 50.55 8.72 -12.44
C ALA A 39 50.20 9.05 -10.96
N ALA A 40 50.60 8.15 -10.07
CA ALA A 40 50.22 7.97 -8.66
C ALA A 40 50.75 8.98 -7.62
N GLY A 41 50.11 8.97 -6.43
CA GLY A 41 50.38 9.82 -5.26
C GLY A 41 51.58 9.41 -4.39
N LEU A 42 51.64 9.91 -3.14
CA LEU A 42 52.35 9.28 -2.01
C LEU A 42 51.95 9.87 -0.63
N VAL A 43 52.10 9.01 0.37
CA VAL A 43 51.80 9.08 1.81
C VAL A 43 52.39 10.26 2.59
N SER A 44 51.64 10.83 3.56
CA SER A 44 52.09 10.95 4.97
C SER A 44 51.03 11.55 5.92
N ASP A 45 50.99 11.00 7.13
CA ASP A 45 50.30 11.49 8.35
C ASP A 45 51.42 11.57 9.42
N PRO A 46 51.44 12.54 10.37
CA PRO A 46 50.79 12.23 11.66
C PRO A 46 50.26 13.46 12.47
N ALA A 47 49.43 13.15 13.47
CA ALA A 47 49.09 14.00 14.63
C ALA A 47 50.30 14.10 15.64
N PRO A 48 50.32 14.93 16.73
CA PRO A 48 49.21 15.08 17.69
C PRO A 48 49.08 16.42 18.51
N ASN A 49 48.01 16.45 19.34
CA ASN A 49 47.88 17.08 20.69
C ASN A 49 47.79 18.61 20.94
N ALA A 50 46.66 18.95 21.61
CA ALA A 50 46.51 19.71 22.87
C ALA A 50 46.55 21.25 22.94
N GLU A 51 45.47 21.80 23.56
CA GLU A 51 45.43 22.95 24.51
C GLU A 51 45.85 24.36 24.01
N SER A 52 45.44 25.50 24.59
CA SER A 52 44.40 25.89 25.58
C SER A 52 44.22 27.43 25.52
N GLU A 53 43.02 27.98 25.75
CA GLU A 53 42.71 29.31 26.36
C GLU A 53 41.22 29.70 26.12
N GLY A 54 40.48 30.42 26.99
CA GLY A 54 40.79 30.81 28.38
C GLY A 54 40.23 32.17 28.83
N ALA A 55 38.93 32.31 29.17
CA ALA A 55 38.40 33.56 29.77
C ALA A 55 37.10 33.39 30.61
N ALA A 56 37.13 33.89 31.86
CA ALA A 56 36.02 34.08 32.83
C ALA A 56 36.58 34.84 34.07
N PRO A 57 35.85 35.15 35.18
CA PRO A 57 34.42 35.45 35.42
C PRO A 57 34.23 36.79 36.22
N GLN A 58 33.02 37.07 36.75
CA GLN A 58 32.66 37.71 38.07
C GLN A 58 31.15 38.14 38.04
N THR A 59 30.19 37.76 38.91
CA THR A 59 29.95 37.88 40.39
C THR A 59 29.62 39.33 40.85
N VAL A 60 28.67 39.67 41.75
CA VAL A 60 28.08 39.02 42.98
C VAL A 60 26.60 39.50 43.26
N PRO A 61 25.71 38.74 43.95
CA PRO A 61 24.36 39.14 44.47
C PRO A 61 24.41 39.51 46.00
N PRO A 62 23.49 39.18 46.96
CA PRO A 62 22.02 38.91 47.02
C PRO A 62 21.21 39.62 48.17
N ALA A 63 19.85 39.66 48.13
CA ALA A 63 18.92 39.74 49.30
C ALA A 63 17.41 39.66 48.90
N GLY A 64 16.46 39.05 49.63
CA GLY A 64 16.51 38.10 50.77
C GLY A 64 15.13 37.87 51.46
N SER A 65 14.90 36.71 52.12
CA SER A 65 13.77 36.34 53.04
C SER A 65 12.32 36.34 52.45
N SER A 66 11.25 35.68 52.93
CA SER A 66 10.94 34.63 53.97
C SER A 66 9.40 34.37 53.95
N ASP A 67 8.77 33.23 54.30
CA ASP A 67 9.23 31.90 54.74
C ASP A 67 8.16 30.76 54.62
N ALA A 68 8.41 29.62 55.28
CA ALA A 68 7.72 28.32 55.41
C ALA A 68 6.25 28.23 55.95
N GLY A 69 5.60 27.07 55.70
CA GLY A 69 4.39 26.60 56.43
C GLY A 69 3.68 25.35 55.85
N ALA A 70 3.45 24.30 56.66
CA ALA A 70 2.70 23.06 56.39
C ALA A 70 2.50 22.24 57.69
N PRO A 71 1.76 21.10 57.78
CA PRO A 71 0.62 20.55 57.00
C PRO A 71 -0.59 20.19 57.93
N SER A 72 -1.54 19.32 57.48
CA SER A 72 -2.45 18.39 58.26
C SER A 72 -3.96 18.48 57.88
N ALA A 73 -4.87 17.56 58.28
CA ALA A 73 -4.98 16.12 57.95
C ALA A 73 -6.25 15.45 58.58
N THR A 74 -7.16 14.85 57.78
CA THR A 74 -8.22 13.85 58.16
C THR A 74 -9.31 14.27 59.20
N PRO A 75 -10.39 13.48 59.47
CA PRO A 75 -11.00 12.34 58.76
C PRO A 75 -12.54 12.50 58.48
N ALA A 76 -13.19 11.44 57.96
CA ALA A 76 -14.66 11.26 57.90
C ALA A 76 -15.25 10.67 59.22
N PRO A 77 -16.57 10.40 59.31
CA PRO A 77 -17.03 9.04 59.01
C PRO A 77 -18.46 8.86 58.43
N ASP A 78 -18.75 7.60 58.14
CA ASP A 78 -19.96 6.89 57.67
C ASP A 78 -21.36 7.32 58.16
N THR A 79 -22.39 7.03 57.35
CA THR A 79 -23.39 5.97 57.66
C THR A 79 -24.22 5.56 56.43
N ASP A 80 -24.48 4.25 56.34
CA ASP A 80 -25.31 3.50 55.36
C ASP A 80 -26.27 2.61 56.22
N PRO A 81 -27.15 1.72 55.70
CA PRO A 81 -28.03 1.72 54.51
C PRO A 81 -29.53 1.63 54.92
N ALA A 82 -30.45 1.64 53.93
CA ALA A 82 -31.69 0.85 54.01
C ALA A 82 -32.30 0.60 52.62
N ALA A 83 -32.76 -0.64 52.35
CA ALA A 83 -33.50 -1.00 51.15
C ALA A 83 -34.69 -1.92 51.50
N THR A 84 -35.77 -1.81 50.71
CA THR A 84 -36.85 -2.81 50.66
C THR A 84 -37.45 -2.82 49.26
N ALA A 85 -37.79 -4.00 48.75
CA ALA A 85 -38.33 -4.20 47.40
C ALA A 85 -39.71 -4.86 47.44
N ALA A 86 -40.54 -4.60 46.43
CA ALA A 86 -41.65 -5.47 46.03
C ALA A 86 -42.03 -5.21 44.56
N ASP A 87 -42.23 -6.30 43.85
CA ASP A 87 -42.80 -6.46 42.50
C ASP A 87 -43.86 -7.61 42.66
N PRO A 88 -44.79 -7.92 41.74
CA PRO A 88 -44.87 -7.45 40.35
C PRO A 88 -46.29 -7.16 39.79
N ASP A 89 -46.31 -6.85 38.49
CA ASP A 89 -47.32 -7.24 37.47
C ASP A 89 -48.74 -6.62 37.54
N THR A 90 -49.03 -5.69 36.63
CA THR A 90 -50.00 -5.89 35.52
C THR A 90 -50.08 -4.69 34.57
N SER A 91 -50.54 -4.93 33.33
CA SER A 91 -50.74 -3.98 32.23
C SER A 91 -51.89 -4.51 31.33
N PRO A 92 -52.52 -3.77 30.39
CA PRO A 92 -52.31 -2.36 29.97
C PRO A 92 -53.61 -1.49 29.90
N ALA A 93 -53.46 -0.18 29.67
CA ALA A 93 -54.32 0.66 28.79
C ALA A 93 -53.82 2.12 28.72
N ASP A 94 -54.09 2.82 27.61
CA ASP A 94 -53.82 4.26 27.43
C ASP A 94 -54.65 5.16 28.36
N PRO A 95 -54.19 6.40 28.59
CA PRO A 95 -55.07 7.52 28.28
C PRO A 95 -54.39 8.64 27.46
N ALA A 96 -55.21 9.42 26.75
CA ALA A 96 -54.78 10.58 25.98
C ALA A 96 -54.50 11.84 26.84
N THR A 97 -53.80 12.81 26.24
CA THR A 97 -53.52 14.16 26.76
C THR A 97 -54.79 14.92 27.16
N PRO A 98 -54.70 15.89 28.09
CA PRO A 98 -54.59 17.27 27.60
C PRO A 98 -53.67 18.23 28.39
N ALA A 99 -53.15 19.19 27.62
CA ALA A 99 -52.51 20.47 27.91
C ALA A 99 -52.48 21.09 29.34
N GLU A 100 -51.35 21.74 29.63
CA GLU A 100 -51.27 23.07 30.26
C GLU A 100 -50.49 24.03 29.34
N THR A 101 -50.53 25.34 29.63
CA THR A 101 -50.05 26.43 28.75
C THR A 101 -49.26 27.51 29.51
N ASP A 102 -48.21 28.01 28.85
CA ASP A 102 -47.64 29.38 28.99
C ASP A 102 -46.90 29.75 30.31
N ALA A 103 -45.81 30.54 30.31
CA ALA A 103 -45.02 31.13 29.21
C ALA A 103 -43.61 31.61 29.70
N GLU A 104 -42.69 31.83 28.72
CA GLU A 104 -41.52 32.75 28.71
C GLU A 104 -40.42 32.60 29.80
N GLU A 105 -39.11 32.79 29.57
CA GLU A 105 -38.26 33.20 28.42
C GLU A 105 -36.84 32.57 28.64
N SER A 106 -35.83 32.54 27.76
CA SER A 106 -35.58 33.08 26.41
C SER A 106 -34.49 32.24 25.67
N ASP A 107 -33.96 32.74 24.54
CA ASP A 107 -32.70 32.39 23.83
C ASP A 107 -32.26 30.89 23.73
N GLY A 108 -32.52 30.30 22.55
CA GLY A 108 -31.90 29.04 22.11
C GLY A 108 -32.05 28.81 20.61
N ALA A 109 -30.95 28.79 19.86
CA ALA A 109 -30.95 28.56 18.42
C ALA A 109 -31.18 27.06 18.09
N ALA A 110 -32.45 26.65 18.05
CA ALA A 110 -32.83 25.29 17.69
C ALA A 110 -32.63 25.02 16.18
N LEU A 111 -32.16 23.81 15.86
CA LEU A 111 -32.18 23.27 14.49
C LEU A 111 -33.64 23.09 14.06
N ALA A 112 -34.03 23.66 12.92
CA ALA A 112 -35.38 23.52 12.40
C ALA A 112 -35.58 22.09 11.86
N GLU A 113 -36.31 21.27 12.61
CA GLU A 113 -36.78 19.95 12.15
C GLU A 113 -37.73 20.16 10.96
N GLU A 114 -37.39 19.57 9.81
CA GLU A 114 -38.10 19.84 8.54
C GLU A 114 -39.50 19.21 8.56
N ALA A 115 -40.52 20.06 8.75
CA ALA A 115 -41.92 19.63 8.86
C ALA A 115 -42.34 18.78 7.65
N ALA A 116 -42.76 17.54 7.92
CA ALA A 116 -43.04 16.55 6.89
C ALA A 116 -44.02 17.08 5.80
N PRO A 117 -43.72 16.88 4.51
CA PRO A 117 -44.44 17.53 3.43
C PRO A 117 -45.91 17.10 3.38
N VAL A 118 -46.81 18.08 3.54
CA VAL A 118 -48.26 17.89 3.47
C VAL A 118 -48.62 17.21 2.16
N GLN A 119 -49.26 16.05 2.24
CA GLN A 119 -49.60 15.21 1.08
C GLN A 119 -50.77 15.82 0.29
N VAL A 120 -50.47 16.75 -0.62
CA VAL A 120 -51.45 17.37 -1.51
C VAL A 120 -51.89 16.37 -2.58
N ALA A 121 -53.01 15.68 -2.35
CA ALA A 121 -53.56 14.69 -3.28
C ALA A 121 -53.83 15.31 -4.69
N PRO A 122 -53.57 14.56 -5.78
CA PRO A 122 -53.82 15.02 -7.15
C PRO A 122 -55.30 15.25 -7.42
N ARG A 123 -55.62 16.21 -8.29
CA ARG A 123 -56.99 16.59 -8.66
C ARG A 123 -57.13 16.61 -10.18
N SER A 124 -58.24 16.06 -10.68
CA SER A 124 -58.53 16.17 -12.10
C SER A 124 -58.74 17.62 -12.52
N VAL A 125 -58.13 18.02 -13.64
CA VAL A 125 -58.33 19.34 -14.26
C VAL A 125 -59.83 19.58 -14.47
N PRO A 126 -60.42 20.65 -13.90
CA PRO A 126 -61.86 20.86 -13.96
C PRO A 126 -62.37 21.06 -15.40
N VAL A 127 -63.51 20.43 -15.70
CA VAL A 127 -64.31 20.76 -16.89
C VAL A 127 -64.97 22.12 -16.64
N ALA A 128 -64.75 23.08 -17.53
CA ALA A 128 -65.21 24.45 -17.37
C ALA A 128 -66.76 24.56 -17.33
N PRO A 129 -67.34 25.14 -16.26
CA PRO A 129 -68.78 25.43 -16.20
C PRO A 129 -69.23 26.39 -17.32
N ALA A 130 -70.51 26.33 -17.69
CA ALA A 130 -71.08 27.14 -18.79
C ALA A 130 -71.04 28.68 -18.60
N GLY A 131 -70.58 29.17 -17.45
CA GLY A 131 -70.34 30.59 -17.15
C GLY A 131 -68.89 30.92 -16.75
N SER A 132 -67.94 30.03 -17.04
CA SER A 132 -66.52 30.16 -16.65
C SER A 132 -65.58 29.56 -17.70
N ALA A 133 -64.34 30.02 -17.77
CA ALA A 133 -63.23 29.28 -18.36
C ALA A 133 -62.42 28.58 -17.27
N VAL A 134 -61.72 27.50 -17.61
CA VAL A 134 -60.67 26.92 -16.76
C VAL A 134 -59.32 27.16 -17.42
N LEU A 135 -58.43 27.86 -16.72
CA LEU A 135 -57.03 28.00 -17.12
C LEU A 135 -56.19 27.07 -16.23
N ASN A 136 -55.73 25.98 -16.83
CA ASN A 136 -54.78 25.05 -16.24
C ASN A 136 -53.35 25.51 -16.52
N VAL A 137 -52.52 25.55 -15.48
CA VAL A 137 -51.08 25.80 -15.57
C VAL A 137 -50.37 24.60 -14.98
N ARG A 138 -49.61 23.88 -15.81
CA ARG A 138 -48.72 22.80 -15.38
C ARG A 138 -47.52 23.39 -14.68
N VAL A 139 -47.18 22.87 -13.50
CA VAL A 139 -46.05 23.30 -12.68
C VAL A 139 -45.16 22.09 -12.38
N GLY A 140 -43.85 22.25 -12.48
CA GLY A 140 -42.91 21.14 -12.34
C GLY A 140 -41.58 21.53 -11.73
N GLY A 141 -40.85 20.51 -11.28
CA GLY A 141 -39.60 20.68 -10.52
C GLY A 141 -38.51 19.72 -10.95
N ASP A 142 -38.60 18.45 -10.56
CA ASP A 142 -37.59 17.44 -10.90
C ASP A 142 -37.80 16.90 -12.32
N ARG A 143 -36.73 16.70 -13.10
CA ARG A 143 -36.78 15.80 -14.26
C ARG A 143 -36.70 14.34 -13.79
N LEU A 144 -37.47 13.46 -14.42
CA LEU A 144 -37.40 12.01 -14.26
C LEU A 144 -36.49 11.40 -15.33
N ALA A 145 -35.93 10.21 -15.07
CA ALA A 145 -35.09 9.48 -16.03
C ALA A 145 -35.79 9.15 -17.37
N SER A 146 -37.13 9.16 -17.41
CA SER A 146 -37.96 9.13 -18.63
C SER A 146 -37.91 10.40 -19.48
N GLY A 147 -37.13 11.41 -19.09
CA GLY A 147 -37.02 12.72 -19.72
C GLY A 147 -38.16 13.71 -19.38
N THR A 148 -39.27 13.22 -18.81
CA THR A 148 -40.45 13.99 -18.40
C THR A 148 -40.22 14.78 -17.12
N VAL A 149 -40.80 15.97 -17.01
CA VAL A 149 -40.81 16.76 -15.76
C VAL A 149 -41.89 16.24 -14.82
N LYS A 150 -41.56 16.05 -13.54
CA LYS A 150 -42.48 15.66 -12.48
C LYS A 150 -43.33 16.86 -12.04
N GLY A 151 -44.62 16.63 -11.80
CA GLY A 151 -45.52 17.60 -11.18
C GLY A 151 -45.04 18.03 -9.79
N LEU A 152 -45.25 19.31 -9.44
CA LEU A 152 -44.80 19.89 -8.18
C LEU A 152 -45.96 20.58 -7.44
N PRO A 153 -46.43 20.05 -6.30
CA PRO A 153 -47.47 20.68 -5.48
C PRO A 153 -46.99 21.94 -4.75
N GLY A 154 -47.94 22.78 -4.33
CA GLY A 154 -47.71 23.87 -3.39
C GLY A 154 -47.17 25.19 -3.98
N VAL A 155 -47.00 25.28 -5.30
CA VAL A 155 -46.68 26.56 -5.96
C VAL A 155 -47.95 27.39 -6.10
N GLN A 156 -47.93 28.62 -5.58
CA GLN A 156 -49.04 29.56 -5.73
C GLN A 156 -48.82 30.47 -6.95
N LEU A 157 -49.77 30.46 -7.87
CA LEU A 157 -49.86 31.39 -8.99
C LEU A 157 -51.10 32.27 -8.84
N GLY A 158 -51.04 33.52 -9.32
CA GLY A 158 -52.20 34.41 -9.33
C GLY A 158 -52.36 35.22 -10.60
N LEU A 159 -53.58 35.76 -10.75
CA LEU A 159 -54.01 36.54 -11.91
C LEU A 159 -53.87 38.04 -11.65
N TYR A 160 -53.17 38.69 -12.58
CA TYR A 160 -52.95 40.13 -12.63
C TYR A 160 -53.67 40.70 -13.86
N ALA A 161 -54.16 41.94 -13.75
CA ALA A 161 -54.89 42.61 -14.82
C ALA A 161 -54.04 42.77 -16.09
N THR A 162 -54.72 42.94 -17.23
CA THR A 162 -54.17 42.97 -18.61
C THR A 162 -52.83 43.70 -18.78
N GLY A 163 -52.60 44.83 -18.08
CA GLY A 163 -51.38 45.61 -18.19
C GLY A 163 -51.17 46.23 -19.58
N THR A 164 -49.94 46.62 -19.92
CA THR A 164 -49.60 47.13 -21.26
C THR A 164 -49.32 45.99 -22.23
N ALA A 165 -49.45 46.22 -23.54
CA ALA A 165 -48.97 45.29 -24.56
C ALA A 165 -47.43 45.30 -24.62
N SER A 166 -46.81 44.13 -24.85
CA SER A 166 -45.43 44.08 -25.33
C SER A 166 -45.26 44.86 -26.64
N VAL A 167 -44.11 45.50 -26.80
CA VAL A 167 -43.75 46.25 -28.01
C VAL A 167 -42.85 45.38 -28.88
N ALA A 168 -43.22 45.23 -30.16
CA ALA A 168 -42.44 44.48 -31.14
C ALA A 168 -41.06 45.12 -31.36
N GLY A 169 -40.01 44.30 -31.34
CA GLY A 169 -38.67 44.71 -31.75
C GLY A 169 -38.57 44.84 -33.28
N ALA A 170 -37.74 45.77 -33.74
CA ALA A 170 -37.41 45.93 -35.16
C ALA A 170 -36.10 45.19 -35.47
N GLY A 171 -36.16 44.18 -36.35
CA GLY A 171 -35.00 43.41 -36.77
C GLY A 171 -34.35 42.63 -35.62
N SER A 172 -33.10 42.97 -35.29
CA SER A 172 -32.31 42.34 -34.22
C SER A 172 -32.49 42.97 -32.83
N THR A 173 -33.32 44.01 -32.69
CA THR A 173 -33.61 44.60 -31.37
C THR A 173 -34.53 43.70 -30.55
N MET A 174 -34.20 43.52 -29.27
CA MET A 174 -35.08 42.83 -28.32
C MET A 174 -36.44 43.55 -28.20
N PRO A 175 -37.56 42.80 -28.13
CA PRO A 175 -38.85 43.39 -27.84
C PRO A 175 -38.92 43.80 -26.36
N THR A 176 -39.76 44.79 -26.05
CA THR A 176 -40.01 45.20 -24.66
C THR A 176 -41.18 44.42 -24.09
N GLN A 177 -40.95 43.62 -23.05
CA GLN A 177 -42.01 42.87 -22.37
C GLN A 177 -43.08 43.81 -21.78
N GLY A 178 -44.36 43.47 -21.93
CA GLY A 178 -45.48 44.22 -21.36
C GLY A 178 -45.37 44.31 -19.83
N ALA A 179 -45.78 45.46 -19.29
CA ALA A 179 -45.92 45.64 -17.86
C ALA A 179 -47.12 44.82 -17.36
N GLN A 180 -46.95 44.10 -16.25
CA GLN A 180 -48.08 43.47 -15.55
C GLN A 180 -49.03 44.55 -15.03
N GLY A 181 -50.35 44.32 -15.10
CA GLY A 181 -51.32 45.17 -14.44
C GLY A 181 -51.36 44.91 -12.92
N THR A 182 -52.28 45.59 -12.23
CA THR A 182 -52.53 45.36 -10.80
C THR A 182 -52.93 43.90 -10.53
N ARG A 183 -52.47 43.34 -9.40
CA ARG A 183 -52.98 42.06 -8.88
C ARG A 183 -54.50 42.12 -8.72
N LEU A 184 -55.22 41.11 -9.22
CA LEU A 184 -56.65 40.97 -8.94
C LEU A 184 -56.86 40.50 -7.49
N ASN A 185 -57.96 40.92 -6.87
CA ASN A 185 -58.20 40.69 -5.45
C ASN A 185 -58.17 39.19 -5.08
N ALA A 186 -57.17 38.78 -4.31
CA ALA A 186 -56.93 37.39 -3.93
C ALA A 186 -58.08 36.74 -3.13
N SER A 187 -58.99 37.52 -2.51
CA SER A 187 -60.19 36.97 -1.87
C SER A 187 -61.25 36.48 -2.87
N TRP A 188 -61.11 36.83 -4.16
CA TRP A 188 -61.82 36.17 -5.24
C TRP A 188 -61.10 34.87 -5.59
N GLY A 189 -61.57 33.74 -5.07
CA GLY A 189 -60.93 32.41 -5.20
C GLY A 189 -60.75 31.83 -6.62
N TRP A 190 -61.03 32.60 -7.67
CA TRP A 190 -60.66 32.30 -9.05
C TRP A 190 -59.38 33.02 -9.52
N THR A 191 -58.86 33.96 -8.73
CA THR A 191 -57.67 34.80 -9.05
C THR A 191 -56.36 34.21 -8.52
N THR A 192 -56.42 33.09 -7.82
CA THR A 192 -55.29 32.39 -7.21
C THR A 192 -55.48 30.89 -7.41
N CYS A 193 -54.44 30.16 -7.80
CA CYS A 193 -54.40 28.71 -7.74
C CYS A 193 -53.16 28.25 -6.97
N VAL A 194 -53.23 27.03 -6.44
CA VAL A 194 -52.09 26.30 -5.88
C VAL A 194 -52.00 24.97 -6.63
N SER A 195 -50.81 24.56 -7.04
CA SER A 195 -50.60 23.28 -7.73
C SER A 195 -50.76 22.08 -6.78
N ASP A 196 -51.17 20.94 -7.34
CA ASP A 196 -51.26 19.65 -6.65
C ASP A 196 -50.13 18.68 -7.04
N ALA A 197 -50.22 17.41 -6.63
CA ALA A 197 -49.19 16.40 -6.91
C ALA A 197 -48.93 16.15 -8.41
N ASP A 198 -49.93 16.35 -9.29
CA ASP A 198 -49.77 16.25 -10.75
C ASP A 198 -49.27 17.57 -11.38
N GLY A 199 -48.99 18.58 -10.54
CA GLY A 199 -48.56 19.90 -10.93
C GLY A 199 -49.69 20.80 -11.44
N ASP A 200 -50.95 20.46 -11.16
CA ASP A 200 -52.11 21.11 -11.80
C ASP A 200 -52.62 22.34 -11.03
N CYS A 201 -52.14 23.53 -11.42
CA CYS A 201 -52.63 24.81 -10.89
C CYS A 201 -53.81 25.31 -11.75
N ASN A 202 -55.04 25.23 -11.23
CA ASN A 202 -56.27 25.48 -11.99
C ASN A 202 -57.01 26.76 -11.55
N PHE A 203 -57.13 27.76 -12.44
CA PHE A 203 -58.00 28.92 -12.24
C PHE A 203 -59.37 28.71 -12.89
N THR A 204 -60.46 28.77 -12.13
CA THR A 204 -61.84 28.70 -12.68
C THR A 204 -62.42 30.11 -12.84
N ILE A 205 -62.01 30.79 -13.92
CA ILE A 205 -62.27 32.21 -14.17
C ILE A 205 -63.75 32.42 -14.59
N PRO A 206 -64.55 33.22 -13.86
CA PRO A 206 -65.94 33.50 -14.24
C PRO A 206 -65.99 34.46 -15.42
N ILE A 207 -66.71 34.08 -16.48
CA ILE A 207 -66.77 34.80 -17.75
C ILE A 207 -68.22 35.08 -18.15
N ARG A 208 -68.53 36.34 -18.42
CA ARG A 208 -69.83 36.76 -18.95
C ARG A 208 -69.73 37.12 -20.43
N ALA A 209 -70.69 36.65 -21.21
CA ALA A 209 -70.93 37.13 -22.57
C ALA A 209 -71.64 38.50 -22.50
N GLY A 210 -71.03 39.53 -23.09
CA GLY A 210 -71.59 40.89 -23.19
C GLY A 210 -71.37 41.76 -21.94
N ALA A 211 -70.47 42.75 -22.08
CA ALA A 211 -70.14 43.80 -21.12
C ALA A 211 -69.46 43.38 -19.79
N ALA A 212 -68.72 44.32 -19.20
CA ALA A 212 -67.93 44.12 -17.98
C ALA A 212 -68.78 44.23 -16.71
N SER A 213 -68.41 43.50 -15.67
CA SER A 213 -69.04 43.54 -14.35
C SER A 213 -68.03 43.92 -13.27
N ALA A 214 -68.50 44.55 -12.19
CA ALA A 214 -67.64 44.95 -11.05
C ALA A 214 -66.99 43.77 -10.29
N THR A 215 -67.41 42.53 -10.55
CA THR A 215 -66.90 41.31 -9.88
C THR A 215 -66.68 40.11 -10.83
N GLY A 216 -66.71 40.31 -12.15
CA GLY A 216 -66.60 39.22 -13.12
C GLY A 216 -66.02 39.65 -14.46
N ALA A 217 -65.18 38.81 -15.05
CA ALA A 217 -64.44 39.14 -16.26
C ALA A 217 -65.34 39.16 -17.51
N PRO A 218 -65.13 40.13 -18.43
CA PRO A 218 -65.61 40.01 -19.80
C PRO A 218 -65.07 38.75 -20.48
N GLN A 219 -65.84 38.19 -21.41
CA GLN A 219 -65.31 37.26 -22.41
C GLN A 219 -64.09 37.85 -23.14
N ASP A 220 -63.16 36.98 -23.55
CA ASP A 220 -61.97 37.32 -24.33
C ASP A 220 -60.97 38.26 -23.59
N THR A 221 -61.09 38.40 -22.26
CA THR A 221 -60.14 39.11 -21.39
C THR A 221 -58.76 38.43 -21.33
N ARG A 222 -57.68 39.23 -21.28
CA ARG A 222 -56.30 38.74 -21.01
C ARG A 222 -55.92 38.93 -19.55
N PHE A 223 -55.23 37.94 -18.98
CA PHE A 223 -54.61 38.04 -17.66
C PHE A 223 -53.09 37.84 -17.76
N TRP A 224 -52.34 38.40 -16.83
CA TRP A 224 -50.98 37.95 -16.54
C TRP A 224 -51.04 36.91 -15.42
N VAL A 225 -50.41 35.75 -15.64
CA VAL A 225 -50.13 34.76 -14.60
C VAL A 225 -48.74 35.05 -14.05
N VAL A 226 -48.64 35.19 -12.73
CA VAL A 226 -47.41 35.47 -11.99
C VAL A 226 -47.33 34.52 -10.80
N GLN A 227 -46.12 34.06 -10.45
CA GLN A 227 -45.90 33.28 -9.23
C GLN A 227 -45.79 34.18 -8.01
N GLU A 228 -46.35 33.71 -6.89
CA GLU A 228 -46.39 34.43 -5.61
C GLU A 228 -45.68 33.68 -4.49
N VAL A 229 -45.77 32.35 -4.48
CA VAL A 229 -45.16 31.49 -3.47
C VAL A 229 -44.47 30.30 -4.15
N ALA A 230 -43.28 29.96 -3.67
CA ALA A 230 -42.65 28.66 -3.94
C ALA A 230 -42.82 27.77 -2.70
N PRO A 231 -43.06 26.45 -2.86
CA PRO A 231 -43.18 25.53 -1.74
C PRO A 231 -41.86 25.37 -0.98
N ALA A 232 -41.92 24.90 0.27
CA ALA A 232 -40.72 24.58 1.05
C ALA A 232 -39.80 23.61 0.29
N GLY A 233 -38.48 23.85 0.35
CA GLY A 233 -37.48 23.14 -0.45
C GLY A 233 -37.24 23.70 -1.86
N TRP A 234 -37.95 24.76 -2.27
CA TRP A 234 -37.88 25.34 -3.62
C TRP A 234 -37.79 26.87 -3.61
N TYR A 235 -37.26 27.45 -4.68
CA TYR A 235 -37.26 28.89 -4.93
C TYR A 235 -37.69 29.25 -6.36
N ALA A 236 -38.33 30.42 -6.48
CA ALA A 236 -38.77 30.97 -7.74
C ALA A 236 -37.63 31.63 -8.54
N ASN A 237 -37.82 31.68 -9.86
CA ASN A 237 -36.98 32.42 -10.81
C ASN A 237 -37.77 33.59 -11.41
N PRO A 238 -37.92 34.73 -10.69
CA PRO A 238 -38.76 35.84 -11.16
C PRO A 238 -38.25 36.48 -12.46
N THR A 239 -36.96 36.31 -12.76
CA THR A 239 -36.32 36.72 -14.01
C THR A 239 -35.35 35.66 -14.52
N LEU A 240 -35.23 35.54 -15.84
CA LEU A 240 -34.20 34.78 -16.55
C LEU A 240 -33.58 35.64 -17.64
N ARG A 241 -32.33 35.38 -18.04
CA ARG A 241 -31.69 36.01 -19.21
C ARG A 241 -32.09 35.26 -20.46
N VAL A 242 -32.68 35.96 -21.43
CA VAL A 242 -33.00 35.46 -22.78
C VAL A 242 -32.55 36.47 -23.84
N GLY A 243 -32.35 36.05 -25.09
CA GLY A 243 -31.96 36.91 -26.19
C GLY A 243 -30.67 36.50 -26.90
N PRO A 244 -30.01 37.40 -27.65
CA PRO A 244 -28.87 37.04 -28.49
C PRO A 244 -27.60 36.77 -27.68
N PHE A 245 -26.71 35.97 -28.27
CA PHE A 245 -25.37 35.74 -27.73
C PHE A 245 -24.56 37.05 -27.67
N GLY A 246 -23.87 37.30 -26.55
CA GLY A 246 -23.00 38.47 -26.36
C GLY A 246 -23.66 39.86 -26.42
N ALA A 247 -24.99 39.93 -26.58
CA ALA A 247 -25.67 41.20 -26.87
C ALA A 247 -25.81 42.12 -25.65
N THR A 248 -25.37 43.37 -25.83
CA THR A 248 -25.80 44.54 -25.08
C THR A 248 -26.98 45.23 -25.78
N PRO A 249 -27.90 45.88 -25.06
CA PRO A 249 -28.02 45.94 -23.59
C PRO A 249 -28.40 44.58 -22.98
N GLU A 250 -28.13 44.40 -21.69
CA GLU A 250 -28.41 43.15 -20.99
C GLU A 250 -29.92 42.86 -20.86
N THR A 251 -30.34 41.64 -21.18
CA THR A 251 -31.76 41.31 -21.39
C THR A 251 -32.30 40.31 -20.37
N SER A 252 -32.53 40.82 -19.17
CA SER A 252 -33.34 40.14 -18.15
C SER A 252 -34.83 40.20 -18.51
N TRP A 253 -35.50 39.05 -18.53
CA TRP A 253 -36.91 38.89 -18.89
C TRP A 253 -37.69 38.33 -17.70
N GLN A 254 -38.90 38.84 -17.46
CA GLN A 254 -39.70 38.45 -16.28
C GLN A 254 -40.40 37.11 -16.56
N TYR A 255 -40.27 36.15 -15.64
CA TYR A 255 -40.91 34.83 -15.73
C TYR A 255 -42.40 34.93 -15.33
N ARG A 256 -43.16 35.61 -16.19
CA ARG A 256 -44.61 35.76 -16.13
C ARG A 256 -45.18 35.61 -17.53
N PHE A 257 -46.36 35.00 -17.63
CA PHE A 257 -46.96 34.65 -18.91
C PHE A 257 -48.36 35.24 -19.02
N ARG A 258 -48.69 35.75 -20.21
CA ARG A 258 -49.97 36.39 -20.48
C ARG A 258 -50.89 35.44 -21.23
N THR A 259 -52.17 35.39 -20.87
CA THR A 259 -53.17 34.68 -21.67
C THR A 259 -53.41 35.42 -22.98
N ASP A 260 -53.83 34.71 -24.03
CA ASP A 260 -54.36 35.36 -25.23
C ASP A 260 -55.83 35.79 -25.00
N THR A 261 -56.41 36.57 -25.91
CA THR A 261 -57.81 37.08 -25.86
C THR A 261 -58.84 35.98 -26.18
N GLN A 262 -58.60 34.76 -25.74
CA GLN A 262 -59.26 33.54 -26.22
C GLN A 262 -60.18 32.90 -25.17
N LEU A 263 -60.16 33.38 -23.93
CA LEU A 263 -60.88 32.79 -22.80
C LEU A 263 -62.40 32.95 -22.96
N ARG A 264 -63.09 31.82 -23.12
CA ARG A 264 -64.54 31.72 -23.35
C ARG A 264 -65.19 30.81 -22.32
N ALA A 265 -66.45 31.08 -22.01
CA ALA A 265 -67.22 30.27 -21.07
C ALA A 265 -67.42 28.84 -21.61
N GLY A 266 -67.35 27.84 -20.73
CA GLY A 266 -67.44 26.42 -21.09
C GLY A 266 -66.19 25.87 -21.79
N GLN A 267 -65.02 26.52 -21.70
CA GLN A 267 -63.75 26.05 -22.30
C GLN A 267 -62.64 25.90 -21.26
N THR A 268 -61.86 24.82 -21.39
CA THR A 268 -60.67 24.52 -20.59
C THR A 268 -59.41 24.68 -21.47
N TYR A 269 -58.42 25.42 -20.96
CA TYR A 269 -57.14 25.72 -21.62
C TYR A 269 -56.00 25.22 -20.74
N SER A 270 -54.86 24.81 -21.30
CA SER A 270 -53.69 24.34 -20.55
C SER A 270 -52.41 24.99 -21.05
N SER A 271 -51.45 25.29 -20.15
CA SER A 271 -50.13 25.82 -20.51
C SER A 271 -49.33 24.93 -21.46
N THR A 272 -49.57 23.61 -21.49
CA THR A 272 -48.90 22.69 -22.41
C THR A 272 -49.53 22.63 -23.80
N THR A 273 -50.71 23.23 -24.00
CA THR A 273 -51.49 23.16 -25.23
C THR A 273 -51.68 24.57 -25.81
N PRO A 274 -51.23 24.85 -27.05
CA PRO A 274 -51.43 26.15 -27.67
C PRO A 274 -52.92 26.56 -27.68
N MET A 275 -53.24 27.69 -27.07
CA MET A 275 -54.56 28.32 -27.21
C MET A 275 -54.84 28.55 -28.71
N ALA A 276 -56.08 28.35 -29.15
CA ALA A 276 -56.43 28.49 -30.56
C ALA A 276 -56.24 29.94 -31.05
N TRP A 277 -56.24 30.13 -32.37
CA TRP A 277 -56.20 31.46 -32.97
C TRP A 277 -57.62 31.93 -33.32
N ASN A 278 -57.94 33.17 -32.96
CA ASN A 278 -59.13 33.89 -33.42
C ASN A 278 -58.69 35.32 -33.75
N PRO A 279 -58.90 35.82 -34.99
CA PRO A 279 -58.62 37.20 -35.30
C PRO A 279 -59.53 38.12 -34.49
N LEU A 280 -58.96 39.11 -33.82
CA LEU A 280 -59.72 40.13 -33.10
C LEU A 280 -60.56 40.97 -34.08
N PRO A 281 -61.80 41.35 -33.72
CA PRO A 281 -62.50 42.44 -34.40
C PRO A 281 -61.65 43.72 -34.34
N ALA A 282 -61.71 44.53 -35.39
CA ALA A 282 -60.92 45.77 -35.47
C ALA A 282 -61.36 46.80 -34.40
N PRO A 283 -60.45 47.67 -33.90
CA PRO A 283 -59.06 47.81 -34.31
C PRO A 283 -58.09 46.97 -33.45
N ALA A 284 -57.66 45.82 -33.99
CA ALA A 284 -56.40 45.22 -33.56
C ALA A 284 -55.26 46.18 -33.95
N LEU A 285 -54.30 46.39 -33.05
CA LEU A 285 -53.09 47.15 -33.38
C LEU A 285 -52.33 46.42 -34.51
N PRO A 286 -51.77 47.12 -35.51
CA PRO A 286 -51.01 46.50 -36.61
C PRO A 286 -49.81 45.64 -36.19
N THR A 287 -49.44 45.69 -34.90
CA THR A 287 -48.31 45.00 -34.28
C THR A 287 -48.68 43.71 -33.53
N ASP A 288 -49.96 43.30 -33.48
CA ASP A 288 -50.42 42.19 -32.63
C ASP A 288 -50.42 40.80 -33.33
N THR A 289 -49.56 40.59 -34.33
CA THR A 289 -49.36 39.26 -34.94
C THR A 289 -48.55 38.33 -34.03
N PRO A 290 -48.70 36.99 -34.14
CA PRO A 290 -47.98 36.03 -33.29
C PRO A 290 -46.45 36.04 -33.41
N GLU A 291 -45.92 36.69 -34.44
CA GLU A 291 -44.49 36.87 -34.75
C GLU A 291 -43.95 38.22 -34.27
N ALA A 292 -44.83 39.21 -34.07
CA ALA A 292 -44.47 40.57 -33.63
C ALA A 292 -44.63 40.76 -32.10
N ASN A 293 -45.67 40.18 -31.49
CA ASN A 293 -45.94 40.32 -30.06
C ASN A 293 -45.46 39.09 -29.25
N PRO A 294 -44.40 39.20 -28.41
CA PRO A 294 -43.87 38.09 -27.61
C PRO A 294 -44.79 37.63 -26.48
N ASP A 295 -45.79 38.42 -26.06
CA ASP A 295 -46.79 38.04 -25.04
C ASP A 295 -47.91 37.14 -25.61
N ARG A 296 -47.87 36.79 -26.90
CA ARG A 296 -48.94 36.01 -27.55
C ARG A 296 -48.69 34.51 -27.51
N GLY A 297 -49.76 33.77 -27.21
CA GLY A 297 -49.70 32.35 -26.86
C GLY A 297 -49.28 32.18 -25.40
N PHE A 298 -50.21 31.72 -24.56
CA PHE A 298 -49.92 31.40 -23.16
C PHE A 298 -48.90 30.25 -23.10
N MET A 299 -47.77 30.47 -22.42
CA MET A 299 -46.67 29.50 -22.22
C MET A 299 -46.33 28.69 -23.49
N ARG A 300 -45.88 29.37 -24.57
CA ARG A 300 -45.66 28.80 -25.92
C ARG A 300 -44.78 27.52 -25.91
N ASN A 301 -45.41 26.36 -25.77
CA ASN A 301 -44.80 25.04 -25.98
C ASN A 301 -44.87 24.70 -27.48
N ARG A 302 -43.85 25.12 -28.24
CA ARG A 302 -43.65 24.73 -29.64
C ARG A 302 -42.32 24.01 -29.79
N LEU A 303 -42.23 23.11 -30.75
CA LEU A 303 -40.96 22.48 -31.13
C LEU A 303 -40.07 23.50 -31.85
N ASP A 304 -38.75 23.37 -31.63
CA ASP A 304 -37.76 24.13 -32.38
C ASP A 304 -37.93 23.92 -33.88
N ASN A 305 -38.27 25.01 -34.56
CA ASN A 305 -38.20 25.12 -35.99
C ASN A 305 -37.52 26.44 -36.34
N SER A 306 -36.73 26.40 -37.40
CA SER A 306 -36.03 27.55 -37.98
C SER A 306 -36.92 28.39 -38.92
N ALA A 307 -38.21 28.07 -39.01
CA ALA A 307 -39.18 28.79 -39.86
C ALA A 307 -39.89 29.95 -39.14
N GLU A 308 -39.88 30.01 -37.80
CA GLU A 308 -40.27 31.20 -37.03
C GLU A 308 -39.18 32.29 -37.10
N GLY A 309 -39.02 32.86 -38.31
CA GLY A 309 -37.88 33.70 -38.72
C GLY A 309 -37.73 35.09 -38.09
N ASN A 310 -38.38 35.36 -36.95
CA ASN A 310 -38.28 36.64 -36.22
C ASN A 310 -37.69 36.47 -34.82
N PHE A 311 -36.92 37.47 -34.39
CA PHE A 311 -36.28 37.50 -33.08
C PHE A 311 -37.29 37.33 -31.92
N SER A 312 -38.36 38.12 -31.94
CA SER A 312 -39.39 38.23 -30.90
C SER A 312 -40.14 36.94 -30.58
N SER A 313 -40.35 36.06 -31.56
CA SER A 313 -41.05 34.78 -31.37
C SER A 313 -40.21 33.68 -30.73
N ASN A 314 -38.88 33.83 -30.71
CA ASN A 314 -37.99 32.80 -30.18
C ASN A 314 -37.78 32.95 -28.66
N VAL A 315 -37.54 34.17 -28.15
CA VAL A 315 -37.14 34.38 -26.75
C VAL A 315 -38.21 33.96 -25.71
N THR A 316 -39.50 33.96 -26.06
CA THR A 316 -40.60 33.52 -25.17
C THR A 316 -41.08 32.08 -25.39
N ARG A 317 -40.37 31.27 -26.19
CA ARG A 317 -40.56 29.81 -26.18
C ARG A 317 -40.32 29.28 -24.77
N SER A 318 -41.20 28.39 -24.30
CA SER A 318 -41.15 27.80 -22.96
C SER A 318 -41.52 26.33 -23.04
N THR A 319 -41.20 25.54 -22.01
CA THR A 319 -41.57 24.11 -21.98
C THR A 319 -43.08 23.84 -21.85
N GLY A 320 -43.91 24.87 -21.60
CA GLY A 320 -45.32 24.73 -21.22
C GLY A 320 -45.53 24.32 -19.76
N VAL A 321 -44.44 24.10 -19.02
CA VAL A 321 -44.41 23.76 -17.59
C VAL A 321 -43.73 24.90 -16.85
N TRP A 322 -44.37 25.42 -15.81
CA TRP A 322 -43.82 26.49 -14.99
C TRP A 322 -42.68 25.95 -14.14
N ASN A 323 -41.46 26.47 -14.33
CA ASN A 323 -40.28 25.97 -13.61
C ASN A 323 -40.27 26.39 -12.13
N GLN A 324 -39.69 25.53 -11.30
CA GLN A 324 -39.16 25.88 -9.98
C GLN A 324 -37.72 25.39 -9.89
N SER A 325 -36.89 26.06 -9.11
CA SER A 325 -35.56 25.55 -8.78
C SER A 325 -35.58 24.93 -7.38
N ARG A 326 -35.12 23.69 -7.29
CA ARG A 326 -34.91 23.00 -6.01
C ARG A 326 -33.80 23.71 -5.22
N ASN A 327 -33.97 23.86 -3.91
CA ASN A 327 -32.93 24.38 -3.02
C ASN A 327 -31.63 23.59 -3.23
N ASN A 328 -30.49 24.29 -3.25
CA ASN A 328 -29.19 23.67 -3.48
C ASN A 328 -28.70 22.99 -2.18
N PRO A 329 -28.38 21.68 -2.18
CA PRO A 329 -27.82 21.02 -1.01
C PRO A 329 -26.56 21.71 -0.48
N ALA A 330 -26.34 21.61 0.83
CA ALA A 330 -25.07 22.02 1.44
C ALA A 330 -23.94 21.14 0.92
N LEU A 331 -22.72 21.68 0.82
CA LEU A 331 -21.55 20.89 0.45
C LEU A 331 -21.14 20.03 1.64
N LEU A 332 -20.90 18.73 1.44
CA LEU A 332 -20.35 17.90 2.51
C LEU A 332 -18.91 18.34 2.81
N GLU A 333 -18.65 18.76 4.04
CA GLU A 333 -17.31 19.11 4.53
C GLU A 333 -16.49 17.85 4.85
N LYS A 334 -16.29 17.00 3.83
CA LYS A 334 -15.53 15.74 3.91
C LYS A 334 -14.39 15.71 2.88
N CYS A 335 -13.20 15.29 3.30
CA CYS A 335 -12.14 14.93 2.37
C CYS A 335 -12.52 13.63 1.63
N GLY A 336 -12.38 13.63 0.31
CA GLY A 336 -12.88 12.54 -0.52
C GLY A 336 -14.37 12.70 -0.83
N ILE A 337 -14.65 13.51 -1.85
CA ILE A 337 -15.98 13.69 -2.43
C ILE A 337 -16.05 13.04 -3.81
N ASP A 338 -17.25 12.63 -4.23
CA ASP A 338 -17.52 12.16 -5.58
C ASP A 338 -18.03 13.34 -6.43
N ILE A 339 -17.28 13.71 -7.47
CA ILE A 339 -17.51 14.95 -8.25
C ILE A 339 -17.92 14.63 -9.70
N ALA A 340 -19.02 15.23 -10.17
CA ALA A 340 -19.35 15.29 -11.60
C ALA A 340 -18.85 16.62 -12.21
N LEU A 341 -17.83 16.55 -13.09
CA LEU A 341 -17.44 17.67 -13.94
C LEU A 341 -18.31 17.68 -15.20
N ILE A 342 -19.14 18.71 -15.36
CA ILE A 342 -20.09 18.89 -16.46
C ILE A 342 -19.62 20.09 -17.30
N ALA A 343 -18.84 19.80 -18.33
CA ALA A 343 -18.10 20.79 -19.10
C ALA A 343 -18.77 21.10 -20.45
N ASP A 344 -18.88 22.38 -20.74
CA ASP A 344 -19.33 22.89 -22.03
C ASP A 344 -18.27 22.62 -23.11
N THR A 345 -18.67 22.09 -24.26
CA THR A 345 -17.81 21.96 -25.44
C THR A 345 -18.50 22.53 -26.68
N SER A 346 -19.38 23.52 -26.49
CA SER A 346 -20.08 24.23 -27.57
C SER A 346 -19.15 25.18 -28.35
N GLY A 347 -19.62 25.65 -29.50
CA GLY A 347 -18.82 26.41 -30.46
C GLY A 347 -18.46 27.84 -30.04
N SER A 348 -19.06 28.38 -28.97
CA SER A 348 -18.74 29.70 -28.39
C SER A 348 -17.29 29.78 -27.91
N LEU A 349 -16.81 28.72 -27.26
CA LEU A 349 -15.46 28.60 -26.71
C LEU A 349 -14.38 28.77 -27.79
N GLY A 350 -14.62 28.20 -28.97
CA GLY A 350 -13.62 28.03 -30.02
C GLY A 350 -12.35 27.32 -29.55
N ALA A 351 -11.29 27.42 -30.36
CA ALA A 351 -10.01 26.76 -30.09
C ALA A 351 -9.29 27.28 -28.82
N THR A 352 -9.48 28.55 -28.45
CA THR A 352 -8.86 29.14 -27.27
C THR A 352 -9.63 28.79 -26.00
N GLY A 353 -10.95 28.99 -25.97
CA GLY A 353 -11.76 28.72 -24.78
C GLY A 353 -11.76 27.25 -24.38
N ILE A 354 -11.73 26.31 -25.34
CA ILE A 354 -11.61 24.88 -25.01
C ILE A 354 -10.23 24.53 -24.44
N ALA A 355 -9.15 25.23 -24.84
CA ALA A 355 -7.82 25.03 -24.28
C ALA A 355 -7.73 25.61 -22.85
N ASP A 356 -8.25 26.82 -22.65
CA ASP A 356 -8.30 27.49 -21.35
C ASP A 356 -9.19 26.74 -20.35
N MET A 357 -10.34 26.20 -20.79
CA MET A 357 -11.20 25.35 -19.96
C MET A 357 -10.49 24.06 -19.53
N LYS A 358 -9.79 23.38 -20.45
CA LYS A 358 -8.99 22.18 -20.13
C LYS A 358 -7.85 22.50 -19.16
N SER A 359 -7.27 23.69 -19.23
CA SER A 359 -6.30 24.19 -18.26
C SER A 359 -6.93 24.42 -16.87
N ALA A 360 -8.10 25.06 -16.81
CA ALA A 360 -8.83 25.27 -15.55
C ALA A 360 -9.26 23.96 -14.88
N MET A 361 -9.78 23.01 -15.66
CA MET A 361 -10.09 21.64 -15.20
C MET A 361 -8.83 20.90 -14.74
N THR A 362 -7.70 21.05 -15.44
CA THR A 362 -6.42 20.44 -15.04
C THR A 362 -5.97 20.92 -13.67
N ASN A 363 -6.06 22.23 -13.43
CA ASN A 363 -5.68 22.85 -12.16
C ASN A 363 -6.63 22.47 -11.02
N PHE A 364 -7.94 22.35 -11.30
CA PHE A 364 -8.91 21.84 -10.33
C PHE A 364 -8.64 20.38 -9.95
N VAL A 365 -8.41 19.49 -10.93
CA VAL A 365 -8.05 18.08 -10.70
C VAL A 365 -6.78 17.98 -9.87
N ASN A 366 -5.74 18.76 -10.21
CA ASN A 366 -4.48 18.77 -9.47
C ASN A 366 -4.66 19.20 -7.99
N ALA A 367 -5.65 20.05 -7.67
CA ALA A 367 -5.92 20.50 -6.30
C ALA A 367 -6.52 19.42 -5.37
N PHE A 368 -6.91 18.26 -5.94
CA PHE A 368 -7.36 17.07 -5.19
C PHE A 368 -6.30 15.96 -5.09
N ILE A 369 -5.10 16.14 -5.64
CA ILE A 369 -3.98 15.22 -5.36
C ILE A 369 -3.70 15.25 -3.85
N GLY A 370 -3.63 14.09 -3.21
CA GLY A 370 -3.64 13.95 -1.76
C GLY A 370 -5.03 14.01 -1.11
N THR A 371 -6.10 13.71 -1.85
CA THR A 371 -7.45 13.44 -1.31
C THR A 371 -8.02 12.16 -1.89
N ASN A 372 -8.85 11.45 -1.14
CA ASN A 372 -9.59 10.28 -1.63
C ASN A 372 -10.83 10.69 -2.48
N THR A 373 -10.68 11.73 -3.30
CA THR A 373 -11.74 12.26 -4.17
C THR A 373 -11.78 11.46 -5.46
N ASN A 374 -12.98 11.13 -5.91
CA ASN A 374 -13.19 10.55 -7.23
C ASN A 374 -13.91 11.55 -8.13
N MET A 375 -13.66 11.45 -9.43
CA MET A 375 -14.29 12.32 -10.43
C MET A 375 -14.89 11.49 -11.57
N SER A 376 -16.05 11.94 -12.04
CA SER A 376 -16.65 11.58 -13.33
C SER A 376 -16.69 12.80 -14.24
N LEU A 377 -16.79 12.55 -15.54
CA LEU A 377 -16.57 13.57 -16.56
C LEU A 377 -17.67 13.53 -17.63
N PHE A 378 -18.28 14.68 -17.88
CA PHE A 378 -19.35 14.84 -18.86
C PHE A 378 -19.06 16.06 -19.75
N SER A 379 -19.25 15.91 -21.05
CA SER A 379 -19.21 16.99 -22.03
C SER A 379 -20.60 17.26 -22.59
N PHE A 380 -20.89 18.49 -23.02
CA PHE A 380 -22.10 18.79 -23.76
C PHE A 380 -21.90 19.86 -24.84
N SER A 381 -22.64 19.75 -25.93
CA SER A 381 -22.89 20.86 -26.86
C SER A 381 -24.33 20.82 -27.37
N ASN A 382 -24.61 20.35 -28.59
CA ASN A 382 -25.99 20.06 -29.03
C ASN A 382 -26.62 18.92 -28.20
N LEU A 383 -25.81 17.96 -27.81
CA LEU A 383 -26.14 16.73 -27.08
C LEU A 383 -25.11 16.52 -25.96
N SER A 384 -25.22 15.44 -25.20
CA SER A 384 -24.13 14.91 -24.35
C SER A 384 -23.89 13.44 -24.72
N PRO A 385 -22.64 13.00 -25.03
CA PRO A 385 -21.41 13.79 -25.10
C PRO A 385 -21.46 14.95 -26.10
N GLY A 386 -20.60 15.95 -25.89
CA GLY A 386 -20.45 17.09 -26.78
C GLY A 386 -19.78 16.74 -28.11
N SER A 387 -20.02 17.56 -29.14
CA SER A 387 -19.43 17.34 -30.47
C SER A 387 -17.91 17.52 -30.43
N GLY A 388 -17.16 16.45 -30.70
CA GLY A 388 -15.70 16.43 -30.56
C GLY A 388 -15.21 16.17 -29.13
N ALA A 389 -16.07 15.66 -28.24
CA ALA A 389 -15.76 15.33 -26.86
C ALA A 389 -16.35 13.96 -26.45
N SER A 390 -16.20 13.57 -25.18
CA SER A 390 -16.60 12.27 -24.63
C SER A 390 -17.23 12.39 -23.24
N ASN A 391 -17.92 11.34 -22.79
CA ASN A 391 -18.39 11.21 -21.40
C ASN A 391 -17.74 9.97 -20.78
N HIS A 392 -17.34 10.10 -19.51
CA HIS A 392 -16.77 9.03 -18.69
C HIS A 392 -17.53 9.05 -17.34
N PRO A 393 -18.69 8.37 -17.27
CA PRO A 393 -19.60 8.43 -16.12
C PRO A 393 -19.15 7.54 -14.95
N ALA A 394 -18.07 6.78 -15.09
CA ALA A 394 -17.46 6.07 -13.98
C ALA A 394 -16.75 7.07 -13.06
N LEU A 395 -16.74 6.79 -11.76
CA LEU A 395 -15.89 7.51 -10.81
C LEU A 395 -14.47 6.94 -10.88
N LEU A 396 -13.49 7.81 -11.09
CA LEU A 396 -12.07 7.47 -11.01
C LEU A 396 -11.39 8.29 -9.91
N PRO A 397 -10.48 7.70 -9.12
CA PRO A 397 -9.73 8.44 -8.11
C PRO A 397 -8.83 9.50 -8.77
N VAL A 398 -8.53 10.56 -8.03
CA VAL A 398 -7.50 11.55 -8.38
C VAL A 398 -6.45 11.71 -7.26
N THR A 399 -6.37 10.71 -6.38
CA THR A 399 -5.57 10.71 -5.13
C THR A 399 -4.08 10.92 -5.38
N THR A 400 -3.53 10.28 -6.40
CA THR A 400 -2.11 10.39 -6.79
C THR A 400 -1.93 11.14 -8.11
N THR A 401 -0.72 11.64 -8.35
CA THR A 401 -0.33 12.29 -9.62
C THR A 401 -0.54 11.37 -10.84
N ALA A 402 -0.44 10.05 -10.67
CA ALA A 402 -0.67 9.07 -11.72
C ALA A 402 -2.16 8.96 -12.08
N GLU A 403 -3.02 8.72 -11.09
CA GLU A 403 -4.48 8.62 -11.29
C GLU A 403 -5.07 9.94 -11.80
N ALA A 404 -4.64 11.07 -11.22
CA ALA A 404 -4.99 12.41 -11.72
C ALA A 404 -4.59 12.61 -13.19
N THR A 405 -3.47 12.04 -13.64
CA THR A 405 -3.06 12.08 -15.06
C THR A 405 -4.00 11.22 -15.91
N THR A 406 -4.28 9.99 -15.50
CA THR A 406 -5.28 9.12 -16.17
C THR A 406 -6.66 9.77 -16.26
N PHE A 407 -7.06 10.59 -15.28
CA PHE A 407 -8.29 11.40 -15.37
C PHE A 407 -8.17 12.55 -16.39
N LYS A 408 -7.07 13.31 -16.38
CA LYS A 408 -6.83 14.43 -17.33
C LYS A 408 -6.75 13.98 -18.79
N ASP A 409 -6.17 12.82 -19.05
CA ASP A 409 -6.01 12.27 -20.40
C ASP A 409 -7.36 12.10 -21.14
N GLN A 410 -8.46 11.89 -20.41
CA GLN A 410 -9.81 11.69 -20.97
C GLN A 410 -10.41 12.93 -21.67
N TYR A 411 -9.88 14.12 -21.39
CA TYR A 411 -10.28 15.36 -22.07
C TYR A 411 -9.17 16.05 -22.87
N ALA A 412 -7.94 15.53 -22.89
CA ALA A 412 -6.80 16.15 -23.58
C ALA A 412 -7.13 16.55 -25.03
N ASP A 413 -7.72 15.63 -25.80
CA ASP A 413 -8.05 15.80 -27.21
C ASP A 413 -9.42 16.46 -27.49
N TRP A 414 -10.18 16.87 -26.47
CA TRP A 414 -11.52 17.48 -26.69
C TRP A 414 -11.47 18.76 -27.54
N LEU A 415 -12.47 18.90 -28.41
CA LEU A 415 -12.69 20.04 -29.30
C LEU A 415 -14.01 20.76 -28.98
N SER A 416 -14.14 22.00 -29.45
CA SER A 416 -15.36 22.82 -29.36
C SER A 416 -16.23 22.70 -30.62
N GLY A 417 -17.54 22.50 -30.50
CA GLY A 417 -18.46 22.59 -31.64
C GLY A 417 -19.94 22.34 -31.30
N GLY A 418 -20.83 23.05 -31.99
CA GLY A 418 -22.29 22.97 -31.80
C GLY A 418 -22.87 24.12 -30.95
N GLY A 419 -24.17 24.05 -30.67
CA GLY A 419 -24.85 24.93 -29.70
C GLY A 419 -24.64 24.46 -28.26
N THR A 420 -25.34 25.08 -27.30
CA THR A 420 -25.09 24.96 -25.86
C THR A 420 -26.32 24.36 -25.16
N ASN A 421 -26.28 23.09 -24.72
CA ASN A 421 -27.44 22.37 -24.19
C ASN A 421 -27.24 21.92 -22.73
N TRP A 422 -27.47 22.84 -21.79
CA TRP A 422 -27.37 22.57 -20.35
C TRP A 422 -28.32 21.44 -19.89
N ASP A 423 -29.50 21.29 -20.50
CA ASP A 423 -30.44 20.18 -20.23
C ASP A 423 -29.73 18.83 -20.40
N ARG A 424 -29.07 18.60 -21.54
CA ARG A 424 -28.38 17.33 -21.83
C ARG A 424 -27.11 17.14 -21.00
N GLY A 425 -26.37 18.21 -20.70
CA GLY A 425 -25.21 18.15 -19.80
C GLY A 425 -25.58 17.66 -18.40
N PHE A 426 -26.56 18.31 -17.76
CA PHE A 426 -27.04 17.87 -16.45
C PHE A 426 -27.72 16.50 -16.49
N ALA A 427 -28.53 16.22 -17.52
CA ALA A 427 -29.22 14.93 -17.63
C ALA A 427 -28.25 13.75 -17.86
N ALA A 428 -27.09 13.96 -18.48
CA ALA A 428 -26.08 12.91 -18.63
C ALA A 428 -25.45 12.51 -17.28
N ALA A 429 -25.18 13.48 -16.40
CA ALA A 429 -24.72 13.22 -15.04
C ALA A 429 -25.84 12.61 -14.18
N ALA A 430 -27.04 13.19 -14.21
CA ALA A 430 -28.19 12.77 -13.39
C ALA A 430 -28.77 11.38 -13.75
N ASN A 431 -28.34 10.78 -14.86
CA ASN A 431 -28.75 9.45 -15.28
C ASN A 431 -27.53 8.50 -15.45
N ALA A 432 -26.40 8.86 -14.84
CA ALA A 432 -25.28 7.96 -14.62
C ALA A 432 -25.62 6.91 -13.53
N THR A 433 -24.82 5.86 -13.42
CA THR A 433 -24.92 4.88 -12.33
C THR A 433 -24.20 5.32 -11.05
N SER A 434 -23.44 6.41 -11.13
CA SER A 434 -22.67 6.98 -10.02
C SER A 434 -23.46 8.12 -9.38
N HIS A 435 -23.42 8.17 -8.06
CA HIS A 435 -23.92 9.28 -7.26
C HIS A 435 -22.81 10.32 -7.04
N TYR A 436 -23.17 11.55 -6.66
CA TYR A 436 -22.24 12.67 -6.55
C TYR A 436 -22.56 13.54 -5.31
N ASP A 437 -21.52 13.97 -4.60
CA ASP A 437 -21.64 15.01 -3.57
C ASP A 437 -21.71 16.40 -4.20
N LEU A 438 -21.01 16.58 -5.33
CA LEU A 438 -20.82 17.87 -6.01
C LEU A 438 -20.86 17.70 -7.52
N ALA A 439 -21.73 18.45 -8.20
CA ALA A 439 -21.73 18.60 -9.65
C ALA A 439 -21.35 20.03 -10.04
N ILE A 440 -20.40 20.19 -10.96
CA ILE A 440 -19.90 21.50 -11.40
C ILE A 440 -20.21 21.66 -12.89
N LEU A 441 -21.08 22.61 -13.21
CA LEU A 441 -21.26 23.11 -14.58
C LEU A 441 -20.18 24.14 -14.87
N ILE A 442 -19.39 23.93 -15.93
CA ILE A 442 -18.43 24.93 -16.46
C ILE A 442 -18.90 25.32 -17.86
N THR A 443 -19.18 26.60 -18.11
CA THR A 443 -19.79 27.09 -19.37
C THR A 443 -19.41 28.54 -19.68
N ASP A 444 -19.29 28.89 -20.96
CA ASP A 444 -19.00 30.26 -21.42
C ASP A 444 -20.23 30.98 -21.99
N GLY A 445 -21.39 30.30 -22.05
CA GLY A 445 -22.57 30.76 -22.77
C GLY A 445 -23.88 30.55 -22.00
N ASN A 446 -24.96 31.10 -22.54
CA ASN A 446 -26.32 30.77 -22.10
C ASN A 446 -26.85 29.63 -22.98
N PRO A 447 -27.75 28.75 -22.49
CA PRO A 447 -28.16 27.56 -23.25
C PRO A 447 -28.98 27.92 -24.50
N THR A 448 -28.54 27.47 -25.67
CA THR A 448 -29.11 27.80 -27.00
C THR A 448 -29.83 26.63 -27.68
N VAL A 449 -29.92 25.48 -26.99
CA VAL A 449 -30.56 24.24 -27.46
C VAL A 449 -31.17 23.50 -26.26
N ILE A 450 -32.31 22.82 -26.47
CA ILE A 450 -32.97 21.94 -25.49
C ILE A 450 -33.21 20.54 -26.08
N ARG A 451 -33.34 19.50 -25.23
CA ARG A 451 -33.69 18.11 -25.60
C ARG A 451 -32.67 17.49 -26.59
N ASP A 452 -33.00 16.32 -27.16
CA ASP A 452 -32.16 15.62 -28.13
C ASP A 452 -32.32 16.22 -29.55
N ASN A 453 -32.04 17.53 -29.70
CA ASN A 453 -32.13 18.20 -30.99
C ASN A 453 -30.91 17.88 -31.87
N SER A 454 -30.99 16.77 -32.60
CA SER A 454 -29.98 16.29 -33.54
C SER A 454 -29.90 17.09 -34.86
N VAL A 455 -30.79 18.06 -35.07
CA VAL A 455 -30.75 18.96 -36.22
C VAL A 455 -29.76 20.08 -35.91
N SER A 456 -28.76 20.30 -36.77
CA SER A 456 -27.61 21.18 -36.51
C SER A 456 -27.90 22.68 -36.47
N THR A 457 -29.17 23.09 -36.40
CA THR A 457 -29.58 24.49 -36.29
C THR A 457 -29.65 24.92 -34.83
N SER A 458 -28.50 25.19 -34.22
CA SER A 458 -28.44 25.92 -32.94
C SER A 458 -29.14 27.29 -33.08
N SER A 459 -29.94 27.67 -32.11
CA SER A 459 -30.56 29.00 -32.11
C SER A 459 -29.48 30.09 -31.92
N ALA A 460 -29.60 31.20 -32.65
CA ALA A 460 -28.78 32.40 -32.40
C ALA A 460 -29.19 33.13 -31.09
N TYR A 461 -30.26 32.65 -30.44
CA TYR A 461 -30.93 33.27 -29.31
C TYR A 461 -31.24 32.22 -28.24
N ASN A 462 -30.96 32.54 -26.99
CA ASN A 462 -31.37 31.72 -25.85
C ASN A 462 -32.80 32.10 -25.42
N SER A 463 -33.64 31.13 -25.07
CA SER A 463 -35.05 31.32 -24.73
C SER A 463 -35.43 30.67 -23.39
N LEU A 464 -36.67 30.89 -22.91
CA LEU A 464 -37.09 30.37 -21.60
C LEU A 464 -37.07 28.83 -21.56
N GLN A 465 -37.38 28.13 -22.66
CA GLN A 465 -37.37 26.67 -22.72
C GLN A 465 -35.97 26.09 -22.47
N ASP A 466 -34.91 26.76 -22.95
CA ASP A 466 -33.55 26.24 -22.94
C ASP A 466 -32.98 26.31 -21.51
N VAL A 467 -33.41 27.33 -20.76
CA VAL A 467 -33.12 27.50 -19.34
C VAL A 467 -34.04 26.61 -18.48
N ASP A 468 -35.36 26.54 -18.75
CA ASP A 468 -36.31 25.61 -18.13
C ASP A 468 -35.74 24.17 -18.14
N GLY A 469 -35.30 23.71 -19.31
CA GLY A 469 -34.77 22.35 -19.51
C GLY A 469 -33.52 22.06 -18.67
N GLY A 470 -32.64 23.05 -18.53
CA GLY A 470 -31.47 23.00 -17.65
C GLY A 470 -31.85 22.98 -16.17
N ILE A 471 -32.81 23.80 -15.74
CA ILE A 471 -33.34 23.84 -14.36
C ILE A 471 -33.88 22.46 -13.97
N PHE A 472 -34.76 21.88 -14.78
CA PHE A 472 -35.36 20.57 -14.48
C PHE A 472 -34.32 19.44 -14.37
N SER A 473 -33.28 19.45 -15.22
CA SER A 473 -32.19 18.46 -15.16
C SER A 473 -31.25 18.68 -13.98
N ALA A 474 -30.93 19.93 -13.62
CA ALA A 474 -30.12 20.24 -12.43
C ALA A 474 -30.88 19.94 -11.12
N ASN A 475 -32.21 20.06 -11.13
CA ASN A 475 -33.05 19.64 -10.00
C ASN A 475 -33.02 18.12 -9.77
N GLN A 476 -32.81 17.30 -10.81
CA GLN A 476 -32.66 15.84 -10.66
C GLN A 476 -31.44 15.51 -9.77
N LEU A 477 -30.28 16.08 -10.06
CA LEU A 477 -29.07 15.97 -9.21
C LEU A 477 -29.33 16.47 -7.77
N LYS A 478 -29.95 17.64 -7.62
CA LYS A 478 -30.28 18.21 -6.30
C LYS A 478 -31.30 17.37 -5.52
N ALA A 479 -32.18 16.61 -6.19
CA ALA A 479 -33.13 15.71 -5.55
C ALA A 479 -32.45 14.46 -4.96
N GLU A 480 -31.31 14.07 -5.51
CA GLU A 480 -30.44 13.01 -4.99
C GLU A 480 -29.46 13.52 -3.91
N GLY A 481 -29.51 14.81 -3.56
CA GLY A 481 -28.61 15.43 -2.57
C GLY A 481 -27.30 15.96 -3.15
N THR A 482 -27.07 15.87 -4.46
CA THR A 482 -25.88 16.46 -5.11
C THR A 482 -25.94 17.99 -5.01
N ARG A 483 -24.90 18.64 -4.48
CA ARG A 483 -24.78 20.10 -4.60
C ARG A 483 -24.41 20.48 -6.03
N VAL A 484 -25.18 21.36 -6.67
CA VAL A 484 -24.88 21.86 -8.02
C VAL A 484 -24.20 23.23 -7.91
N VAL A 485 -23.03 23.38 -8.52
CA VAL A 485 -22.32 24.67 -8.64
C VAL A 485 -22.23 25.08 -10.10
N ALA A 486 -22.64 26.31 -10.42
CA ALA A 486 -22.59 26.84 -11.79
C ALA A 486 -21.47 27.86 -11.96
N LEU A 487 -20.49 27.55 -12.80
CA LEU A 487 -19.33 28.40 -13.10
C LEU A 487 -19.45 28.97 -14.52
N GLY A 488 -19.91 30.21 -14.59
CA GLY A 488 -19.88 31.01 -15.80
C GLY A 488 -18.52 31.65 -16.02
N VAL A 489 -17.96 31.51 -17.23
CA VAL A 489 -16.65 32.06 -17.60
C VAL A 489 -16.72 32.95 -18.84
N GLY A 490 -16.07 34.10 -18.81
CA GLY A 490 -15.78 34.89 -20.01
C GLY A 490 -16.83 35.94 -20.40
N PRO A 491 -16.52 36.75 -21.43
CA PRO A 491 -17.22 38.01 -21.72
C PRO A 491 -18.62 37.84 -22.35
N ALA A 492 -19.00 36.65 -22.78
CA ALA A 492 -20.36 36.38 -23.28
C ALA A 492 -21.41 36.27 -22.16
N LEU A 493 -20.96 36.13 -20.90
CA LEU A 493 -21.82 36.09 -19.72
C LEU A 493 -21.92 37.47 -19.06
N THR A 494 -23.09 38.07 -19.24
CA THR A 494 -23.49 39.39 -18.73
C THR A 494 -23.95 39.32 -17.27
N ALA A 495 -24.14 40.44 -16.57
CA ALA A 495 -24.68 40.41 -15.21
C ALA A 495 -26.11 39.84 -15.19
N ALA A 496 -26.92 40.07 -16.21
CA ALA A 496 -28.18 39.35 -16.40
C ALA A 496 -28.03 37.80 -16.45
N SER A 497 -26.91 37.25 -16.91
CA SER A 497 -26.68 35.79 -16.94
C SER A 497 -26.56 35.16 -15.54
N ASP A 498 -26.29 35.96 -14.50
CA ASP A 498 -26.33 35.50 -13.10
C ASP A 498 -27.71 34.91 -12.74
N ALA A 499 -28.79 35.39 -13.37
CA ALA A 499 -30.13 34.82 -13.18
C ALA A 499 -30.26 33.37 -13.69
N ASN A 500 -29.58 33.02 -14.79
CA ASN A 500 -29.60 31.67 -15.36
C ASN A 500 -28.69 30.72 -14.58
N LEU A 501 -27.49 31.18 -14.19
CA LEU A 501 -26.56 30.42 -13.35
C LEU A 501 -27.19 30.12 -11.97
N ARG A 502 -27.85 31.10 -11.35
CA ARG A 502 -28.68 30.93 -10.15
C ARG A 502 -29.78 29.90 -10.32
N ALA A 503 -30.48 29.91 -11.46
CA ALA A 503 -31.65 29.05 -11.64
C ALA A 503 -31.29 27.55 -11.66
N VAL A 504 -30.16 27.18 -12.26
CA VAL A 504 -29.71 25.77 -12.26
C VAL A 504 -29.05 25.36 -10.92
N SER A 505 -28.35 26.27 -10.25
CA SER A 505 -27.64 26.00 -8.99
C SER A 505 -28.46 26.35 -7.73
N GLY A 506 -28.26 27.55 -7.18
CA GLY A 506 -28.82 28.09 -5.94
C GLY A 506 -28.73 29.62 -5.89
N PRO A 507 -29.34 30.28 -4.88
CA PRO A 507 -29.48 31.74 -4.83
C PRO A 507 -28.19 32.53 -4.48
N VAL A 508 -27.14 31.90 -3.94
CA VAL A 508 -25.99 32.61 -3.35
C VAL A 508 -24.83 32.73 -4.35
N SER A 509 -24.57 33.97 -4.80
CA SER A 509 -23.38 34.27 -5.60
C SER A 509 -22.07 34.03 -4.82
N ASN A 510 -21.05 33.56 -5.51
CA ASN A 510 -19.77 33.11 -4.97
C ASN A 510 -19.88 31.93 -3.97
N SER A 511 -20.93 31.11 -4.12
CA SER A 511 -21.13 29.89 -3.33
C SER A 511 -21.90 28.82 -4.11
N ASP A 512 -23.10 29.15 -4.62
CA ASP A 512 -23.90 28.32 -5.51
C ASP A 512 -23.53 28.54 -6.98
N TYR A 513 -23.25 29.79 -7.36
CA TYR A 513 -22.74 30.12 -8.68
C TYR A 513 -21.65 31.18 -8.64
N TYR A 514 -20.82 31.16 -9.68
CA TYR A 514 -19.72 32.09 -9.91
C TYR A 514 -19.83 32.60 -11.35
N ARG A 515 -19.56 33.88 -11.58
CA ARG A 515 -19.34 34.43 -12.91
C ARG A 515 -18.01 35.16 -12.93
N THR A 516 -17.12 34.71 -13.79
CA THR A 516 -15.70 35.09 -13.83
C THR A 516 -15.35 35.70 -15.18
N SER A 517 -14.42 36.66 -15.21
CA SER A 517 -14.06 37.35 -16.46
C SER A 517 -13.23 36.48 -17.41
N ASN A 518 -12.57 35.45 -16.88
CA ASN A 518 -11.65 34.56 -17.60
C ASN A 518 -11.43 33.22 -16.87
N PHE A 519 -10.81 32.25 -17.55
CA PHE A 519 -10.57 30.91 -17.00
C PHE A 519 -9.53 30.83 -15.86
N ALA A 520 -8.68 31.85 -15.65
CA ALA A 520 -7.77 31.89 -14.50
C ALA A 520 -8.51 32.29 -13.20
N GLU A 521 -9.45 33.24 -13.28
CA GLU A 521 -10.41 33.50 -12.20
C GLU A 521 -11.31 32.28 -11.94
N ALA A 522 -11.77 31.62 -13.01
CA ALA A 522 -12.53 30.37 -12.91
C ALA A 522 -11.73 29.28 -12.17
N THR A 523 -10.43 29.14 -12.51
CA THR A 523 -9.50 28.26 -11.80
C THR A 523 -9.39 28.63 -10.32
N ALA A 524 -9.25 29.91 -9.99
CA ALA A 524 -9.14 30.35 -8.60
C ALA A 524 -10.42 30.03 -7.79
N ALA A 525 -11.61 30.24 -8.38
CA ALA A 525 -12.89 29.87 -7.76
C ALA A 525 -13.02 28.35 -7.56
N LEU A 526 -12.62 27.55 -8.56
CA LEU A 526 -12.59 26.09 -8.49
C LEU A 526 -11.64 25.56 -7.41
N VAL A 527 -10.41 26.09 -7.34
CA VAL A 527 -9.43 25.71 -6.31
C VAL A 527 -9.89 26.17 -4.92
N ALA A 528 -10.53 27.34 -4.79
CA ALA A 528 -11.12 27.78 -3.52
C ALA A 528 -12.30 26.90 -3.06
N LEU A 529 -13.07 26.33 -4.00
CA LEU A 529 -14.09 25.33 -3.69
C LEU A 529 -13.45 24.01 -3.25
N ALA A 530 -12.41 23.54 -3.96
CA ALA A 530 -11.68 22.32 -3.64
C ALA A 530 -11.00 22.38 -2.25
N THR A 531 -10.45 23.52 -1.85
CA THR A 531 -9.83 23.67 -0.53
C THR A 531 -10.86 23.72 0.60
N LYS A 532 -12.04 24.32 0.39
CA LYS A 532 -13.13 24.31 1.38
C LYS A 532 -13.63 22.90 1.70
N SER A 533 -13.75 22.03 0.70
CA SER A 533 -14.13 20.62 0.89
C SER A 533 -13.08 19.78 1.62
N CYS A 534 -11.90 20.32 1.92
CA CYS A 534 -10.75 19.54 2.38
C CYS A 534 -10.05 20.18 3.59
N ASN A 535 -10.85 20.66 4.53
CA ASN A 535 -10.42 21.09 5.86
C ASN A 535 -10.02 19.88 6.72
N GLY A 536 -8.81 19.90 7.30
CA GLY A 536 -8.37 18.97 8.33
C GLY A 536 -8.18 17.52 7.90
N THR A 537 -7.00 17.19 7.37
CA THR A 537 -6.57 15.78 7.24
C THR A 537 -5.13 15.54 7.67
N ILE A 538 -4.90 14.31 8.16
CA ILE A 538 -3.57 13.70 8.25
C ILE A 538 -3.52 12.53 7.27
N GLY A 539 -2.72 12.68 6.23
CA GLY A 539 -2.31 11.59 5.35
C GLY A 539 -1.12 10.85 5.96
N VAL A 540 -1.09 9.53 5.81
CA VAL A 540 0.03 8.67 6.22
C VAL A 540 0.46 7.86 5.02
N GLN A 541 1.71 8.05 4.58
CA GLN A 541 2.31 7.27 3.50
C GLN A 541 3.25 6.21 4.07
N LYS A 542 2.92 4.94 3.84
CA LYS A 542 3.77 3.81 4.21
C LYS A 542 4.74 3.46 3.09
N MET A 543 6.02 3.49 3.42
CA MET A 543 7.14 3.17 2.53
C MET A 543 7.92 1.95 3.06
N ILE A 544 8.44 1.14 2.14
CA ILE A 544 9.21 -0.08 2.42
C ILE A 544 10.63 0.07 1.87
N VAL A 545 11.61 0.06 2.75
CA VAL A 545 13.03 -0.06 2.46
C VAL A 545 13.35 -1.53 2.16
N PRO A 546 13.97 -1.87 1.01
CA PRO A 546 14.37 -3.24 0.70
C PRO A 546 15.45 -3.75 1.65
N ALA A 547 15.58 -5.08 1.79
CA ALA A 547 16.57 -5.68 2.67
C ALA A 547 18.00 -5.26 2.29
N GLY A 548 18.73 -4.68 3.26
CA GLY A 548 20.06 -4.11 3.05
C GLY A 548 20.11 -2.73 2.35
N GLY A 549 18.97 -2.17 1.95
CA GLY A 549 18.86 -0.84 1.34
C GLY A 549 18.70 0.30 2.35
N THR A 550 18.46 1.51 1.83
CA THR A 550 18.31 2.76 2.58
C THR A 550 16.93 3.40 2.35
N ILE A 551 16.62 4.49 3.08
CA ILE A 551 15.42 5.31 2.85
C ILE A 551 15.33 5.84 1.40
N ALA A 552 16.45 6.05 0.71
CA ALA A 552 16.45 6.49 -0.69
C ALA A 552 16.01 5.39 -1.67
N ASP A 553 16.10 4.11 -1.27
CA ASP A 553 15.68 2.94 -2.03
C ASP A 553 14.23 2.53 -1.72
N ALA A 554 13.52 3.30 -0.89
CA ALA A 554 12.20 2.94 -0.40
C ALA A 554 11.09 3.10 -1.44
N THR A 555 10.23 2.10 -1.56
CA THR A 555 9.05 2.13 -2.45
C THR A 555 7.75 2.19 -1.65
N PRO A 556 6.63 2.66 -2.25
CA PRO A 556 5.32 2.56 -1.64
C PRO A 556 4.96 1.14 -1.21
N ALA A 557 4.32 1.01 -0.05
CA ALA A 557 3.94 -0.29 0.48
C ALA A 557 2.81 -0.97 -0.29
N PRO A 558 2.77 -2.32 -0.32
CA PRO A 558 1.61 -3.07 -0.80
C PRO A 558 0.43 -2.97 0.18
N ALA A 559 -0.68 -3.60 -0.15
CA ALA A 559 -1.83 -3.75 0.74
C ALA A 559 -1.49 -4.45 2.07
N GLY A 560 -2.22 -4.14 3.13
CA GLY A 560 -2.18 -4.85 4.42
C GLY A 560 -1.44 -4.15 5.57
N TRP A 561 -0.94 -2.93 5.40
CA TRP A 561 -0.33 -2.17 6.48
C TRP A 561 -1.40 -1.43 7.28
N ARG A 562 -1.66 -1.90 8.51
CA ARG A 562 -2.72 -1.43 9.40
C ARG A 562 -2.22 -0.32 10.32
N PHE A 563 -3.00 0.75 10.44
CA PHE A 563 -2.76 1.89 11.31
C PHE A 563 -4.02 2.24 12.13
N ASP A 564 -3.81 2.68 13.37
CA ASP A 564 -4.84 3.23 14.25
C ASP A 564 -4.56 4.70 14.54
N ALA A 565 -5.58 5.55 14.38
CA ALA A 565 -5.55 6.96 14.77
C ALA A 565 -6.31 7.21 16.07
N SER A 566 -5.74 8.04 16.95
CA SER A 566 -6.39 8.52 18.17
C SER A 566 -6.06 9.98 18.46
N THR A 567 -6.85 10.66 19.30
CA THR A 567 -6.59 12.03 19.75
C THR A 567 -6.91 12.18 21.24
N THR A 568 -6.21 13.11 21.90
CA THR A 568 -6.44 13.50 23.30
C THR A 568 -7.08 14.90 23.43
N ALA A 569 -7.35 15.59 22.32
CA ALA A 569 -8.04 16.89 22.34
C ALA A 569 -9.56 16.71 22.45
N SER A 570 -10.18 17.34 23.44
CA SER A 570 -11.65 17.35 23.60
C SER A 570 -12.39 18.24 22.60
N THR A 571 -11.67 19.11 21.90
CA THR A 571 -12.20 20.07 20.92
C THR A 571 -11.96 19.65 19.46
N MET A 572 -11.41 18.46 19.23
CA MET A 572 -11.17 17.87 17.92
C MET A 572 -11.68 16.42 17.92
N THR A 573 -12.28 15.98 16.83
CA THR A 573 -12.72 14.59 16.63
C THR A 573 -11.98 13.98 15.45
N LEU A 574 -11.83 12.66 15.47
CA LEU A 574 -11.40 11.88 14.31
C LEU A 574 -12.62 11.20 13.70
N GLN A 575 -12.77 11.29 12.38
CA GLN A 575 -13.86 10.61 11.69
C GLN A 575 -13.59 9.10 11.58
N ALA A 576 -14.63 8.30 11.70
CA ALA A 576 -14.53 6.85 11.53
C ALA A 576 -14.36 6.48 10.04
N PRO A 577 -13.60 5.42 9.70
CA PRO A 577 -12.93 4.49 10.61
C PRO A 577 -11.57 4.98 11.12
N LEU A 578 -11.33 4.76 12.42
CA LEU A 578 -10.08 5.08 13.12
C LEU A 578 -8.97 4.05 12.84
N THR A 579 -9.33 2.80 12.56
CA THR A 579 -8.43 1.80 11.97
C THR A 579 -8.49 1.92 10.45
N ARG A 580 -7.34 2.06 9.78
CA ARG A 580 -7.24 2.01 8.31
C ARG A 580 -6.09 1.11 7.89
N THR A 581 -6.17 0.58 6.67
CA THR A 581 -5.20 -0.39 6.13
C THR A 581 -4.91 -0.05 4.68
N THR A 582 -3.65 -0.11 4.25
CA THR A 582 -3.29 0.09 2.84
C THR A 582 -3.95 -0.95 1.92
N VAL A 583 -4.24 -0.55 0.68
CA VAL A 583 -4.91 -1.35 -0.36
C VAL A 583 -4.16 -1.27 -1.70
N THR A 584 -4.37 -2.25 -2.58
CA THR A 584 -3.61 -2.35 -3.83
C THR A 584 -3.93 -1.19 -4.78
N GLY A 585 -3.00 -0.25 -4.92
CA GLY A 585 -3.09 0.90 -5.83
C GLY A 585 -2.95 2.26 -5.15
N ASP A 586 -3.11 2.34 -3.83
CA ASP A 586 -3.15 3.60 -3.05
C ASP A 586 -1.82 4.38 -2.96
N GLY A 587 -0.72 3.87 -3.50
CA GLY A 587 0.60 4.48 -3.35
C GLY A 587 1.13 4.47 -1.90
N GLY A 588 0.68 3.51 -1.10
CA GLY A 588 0.96 3.38 0.33
C GLY A 588 0.19 4.39 1.19
N LEU A 589 -0.80 5.10 0.64
CA LEU A 589 -1.46 6.23 1.30
C LEU A 589 -2.77 5.83 1.98
N ILE A 590 -2.87 6.15 3.27
CA ILE A 590 -4.14 6.27 3.99
C ILE A 590 -4.34 7.71 4.46
N ASN A 591 -5.57 8.11 4.76
CA ASN A 591 -5.89 9.44 5.27
C ASN A 591 -6.83 9.34 6.49
N TYR A 592 -6.77 10.30 7.39
CA TYR A 592 -7.70 10.48 8.51
C TYR A 592 -8.27 11.91 8.49
N GLU A 593 -9.58 12.03 8.58
CA GLU A 593 -10.31 13.30 8.53
C GLU A 593 -10.61 13.82 9.95
N LEU A 594 -10.49 15.14 10.13
CA LEU A 594 -10.49 15.81 11.43
C LEU A 594 -11.71 16.73 11.57
N GLY A 595 -12.57 16.48 12.55
CA GLY A 595 -13.61 17.42 12.97
C GLY A 595 -13.10 18.37 14.06
N PHE A 596 -13.63 19.60 14.12
CA PHE A 596 -13.22 20.59 15.13
C PHE A 596 -14.38 21.43 15.67
N THR A 597 -14.50 21.50 17.00
CA THR A 597 -15.43 22.41 17.67
C THR A 597 -14.83 23.82 17.73
N ALA A 598 -15.59 24.86 17.38
CA ALA A 598 -15.14 26.25 17.53
C ALA A 598 -14.78 26.55 19.00
N PRO A 599 -13.66 27.25 19.30
CA PRO A 599 -12.75 27.94 18.37
C PRO A 599 -11.48 27.15 17.95
N ALA A 600 -11.31 25.88 18.35
CA ALA A 600 -10.01 25.19 18.26
C ALA A 600 -9.51 24.94 16.83
N THR A 601 -8.38 25.53 16.45
CA THR A 601 -7.79 25.44 15.10
C THR A 601 -6.79 24.30 14.91
N ALA A 602 -6.37 23.61 15.98
CA ALA A 602 -5.40 22.53 15.95
C ALA A 602 -5.60 21.54 17.11
N GLY A 603 -5.08 20.32 16.98
CA GLY A 603 -5.03 19.33 18.06
C GLY A 603 -4.09 18.15 17.77
N PRO A 604 -3.51 17.49 18.78
CA PRO A 604 -2.63 16.34 18.60
C PRO A 604 -3.41 15.10 18.11
N VAL A 605 -2.87 14.45 17.08
CA VAL A 605 -3.30 13.13 16.61
C VAL A 605 -2.12 12.18 16.70
N GLN A 606 -2.36 11.03 17.34
CA GLN A 606 -1.43 9.92 17.41
C GLN A 606 -1.81 8.88 16.35
N ILE A 607 -0.84 8.47 15.54
CA ILE A 607 -0.94 7.39 14.56
C ILE A 607 -0.04 6.24 15.04
N LEU A 608 -0.59 5.05 15.24
CA LEU A 608 0.14 3.83 15.59
C LEU A 608 0.03 2.82 14.45
N GLU A 609 1.16 2.27 14.00
CA GLU A 609 1.22 1.15 13.07
C GLU A 609 1.01 -0.18 13.81
N THR A 610 0.50 -1.21 13.13
CA THR A 610 0.56 -2.60 13.61
C THR A 610 1.74 -3.29 12.91
N GLN A 611 2.82 -3.58 13.64
CA GLN A 611 4.07 -4.03 13.04
C GLN A 611 3.94 -5.41 12.37
N GLN A 612 4.31 -5.53 11.09
CA GLN A 612 4.26 -6.80 10.37
C GLN A 612 5.47 -7.71 10.68
N PRO A 613 5.29 -9.03 10.81
CA PRO A 613 6.40 -9.98 10.92
C PRO A 613 7.36 -9.90 9.73
N GLY A 614 8.67 -9.98 10.00
CA GLY A 614 9.72 -9.86 8.97
C GLY A 614 10.08 -8.43 8.59
N TYR A 615 9.53 -7.43 9.28
CA TYR A 615 9.86 -6.02 9.10
C TYR A 615 10.20 -5.34 10.44
N GLU A 616 11.00 -4.28 10.37
CA GLU A 616 11.27 -3.35 11.49
C GLU A 616 11.01 -1.89 11.04
N ILE A 617 10.76 -0.97 11.97
CA ILE A 617 10.65 0.46 11.66
C ILE A 617 12.02 1.10 11.43
N VAL A 618 12.09 2.04 10.49
CA VAL A 618 13.29 2.83 10.17
C VAL A 618 13.05 4.29 10.56
N PRO A 619 13.49 4.72 11.75
CA PRO A 619 13.44 6.12 12.13
C PRO A 619 14.29 7.00 11.20
N VAL A 620 13.75 8.16 10.83
CA VAL A 620 14.45 9.17 10.04
C VAL A 620 15.29 10.06 10.96
N GLY A 621 16.59 10.19 10.67
CA GLY A 621 17.56 10.87 11.54
C GLY A 621 18.24 9.91 12.53
N THR A 622 19.04 10.43 13.47
CA THR A 622 19.88 9.63 14.37
C THR A 622 19.78 10.08 15.83
N GLY A 623 20.04 9.15 16.75
CA GLY A 623 20.00 9.40 18.21
C GLY A 623 18.65 9.97 18.68
N ALA A 624 18.68 10.91 19.63
CA ALA A 624 17.49 11.56 20.16
C ALA A 624 16.71 12.42 19.13
N ALA A 625 17.31 12.73 17.98
CA ALA A 625 16.66 13.44 16.88
C ALA A 625 15.85 12.50 15.95
N ALA A 626 16.03 11.19 16.05
CA ALA A 626 15.38 10.22 15.17
C ALA A 626 13.84 10.21 15.34
N ARG A 627 13.09 10.18 14.22
CA ARG A 627 11.62 10.20 14.21
C ARG A 627 11.02 9.07 13.39
N ASN A 628 9.97 8.45 13.91
CA ASN A 628 9.25 7.34 13.27
C ASN A 628 8.54 7.75 11.97
N ALA A 629 8.27 9.05 11.78
CA ALA A 629 7.76 9.61 10.54
C ALA A 629 8.30 11.03 10.30
N THR A 630 8.32 11.45 9.04
CA THR A 630 8.53 12.84 8.61
C THR A 630 7.21 13.41 8.08
N CYS A 631 6.73 14.50 8.68
CA CYS A 631 5.48 15.13 8.31
C CYS A 631 5.70 16.51 7.65
N VAL A 632 4.90 16.83 6.64
CA VAL A 632 4.88 18.14 5.95
C VAL A 632 3.45 18.65 5.79
N ASN A 633 3.24 19.96 5.93
CA ASN A 633 2.03 20.61 5.44
C ASN A 633 2.10 20.65 3.89
N THR A 634 1.10 20.09 3.20
CA THR A 634 1.13 19.95 1.73
C THR A 634 0.71 21.20 0.96
N GLN A 635 0.13 22.21 1.63
CA GLN A 635 -0.19 23.52 1.04
C GLN A 635 0.97 24.52 1.15
N THR A 636 1.75 24.47 2.23
CA THR A 636 2.85 25.42 2.51
C THR A 636 4.24 24.83 2.28
N GLY A 637 4.37 23.50 2.21
CA GLY A 637 5.66 22.80 2.15
C GLY A 637 6.45 22.81 3.47
N ALA A 638 5.91 23.40 4.55
CA ALA A 638 6.57 23.48 5.84
C ALA A 638 6.59 22.11 6.55
N ALA A 639 7.71 21.78 7.20
CA ALA A 639 7.79 20.57 8.03
C ALA A 639 6.91 20.71 9.28
N ALA A 640 6.05 19.71 9.52
CA ALA A 640 5.23 19.63 10.72
C ALA A 640 5.99 18.91 11.85
N ALA A 641 5.82 19.36 13.09
CA ALA A 641 6.54 18.80 14.24
C ALA A 641 6.03 17.39 14.60
N VAL A 642 6.96 16.44 14.74
CA VAL A 642 6.67 15.02 15.02
C VAL A 642 7.35 14.57 16.33
N THR A 643 6.62 13.79 17.13
CA THR A 643 7.15 13.05 18.28
C THR A 643 6.86 11.55 18.11
N ASN A 644 7.72 10.67 18.62
CA ASN A 644 7.51 9.23 18.53
C ASN A 644 6.45 8.78 19.56
N ALA A 645 5.68 7.75 19.22
CA ALA A 645 4.64 7.17 20.04
C ALA A 645 4.59 5.64 19.91
N GLY A 646 3.83 4.98 20.77
CA GLY A 646 3.58 3.54 20.72
C GLY A 646 4.67 2.66 21.36
N THR A 647 4.75 1.41 20.91
CA THR A 647 5.71 0.38 21.40
C THR A 647 6.59 -0.14 20.25
N ALA A 648 7.31 -1.25 20.45
CA ALA A 648 8.04 -1.91 19.35
C ALA A 648 7.11 -2.73 18.42
N GLU A 649 6.01 -3.23 18.97
CA GLU A 649 4.97 -4.02 18.30
C GLU A 649 3.91 -3.12 17.65
N GLN A 650 3.71 -1.93 18.22
CA GLN A 650 2.86 -0.88 17.66
C GLN A 650 3.60 0.46 17.58
N PRO A 651 4.62 0.59 16.71
CA PRO A 651 5.40 1.82 16.61
C PRO A 651 4.60 2.92 15.90
N GLY A 652 4.78 4.17 16.30
CA GLY A 652 4.00 5.26 15.74
C GLY A 652 4.54 6.65 16.04
N PHE A 653 3.70 7.66 15.82
CA PHE A 653 4.05 9.06 16.01
C PHE A 653 2.83 9.90 16.44
N THR A 654 3.09 11.07 17.00
CA THR A 654 2.10 12.12 17.23
C THR A 654 2.48 13.37 16.44
N VAL A 655 1.50 13.95 15.75
CA VAL A 655 1.60 15.19 14.96
C VAL A 655 0.41 16.11 15.28
N GLN A 656 0.49 17.40 14.96
CA GLN A 656 -0.67 18.30 15.06
C GLN A 656 -1.54 18.14 13.80
N GLY A 657 -2.80 17.76 14.00
CA GLY A 657 -3.87 17.96 13.04
C GLY A 657 -4.35 19.42 13.07
N LEU A 658 -4.70 19.97 11.92
CA LEU A 658 -4.90 21.41 11.72
C LEU A 658 -6.20 21.68 10.96
N ARG A 659 -7.06 22.56 11.47
CA ARG A 659 -8.45 22.73 11.00
C ARG A 659 -8.61 22.98 9.50
N SER A 660 -7.72 23.79 8.91
CA SER A 660 -7.78 24.16 7.48
C SER A 660 -6.49 23.82 6.73
N GLU A 661 -5.67 22.95 7.30
CA GLU A 661 -4.41 22.52 6.72
C GLU A 661 -4.32 20.99 6.63
N ARG A 662 -3.50 20.53 5.70
CA ARG A 662 -3.32 19.14 5.31
C ARG A 662 -1.91 18.71 5.68
N VAL A 663 -1.76 17.68 6.50
CA VAL A 663 -0.44 17.16 6.89
C VAL A 663 -0.22 15.78 6.29
N LEU A 664 0.82 15.59 5.47
CA LEU A 664 1.23 14.28 4.97
C LEU A 664 2.46 13.79 5.74
N CYS A 665 2.35 12.60 6.33
CA CYS A 665 3.39 11.97 7.14
C CYS A 665 3.91 10.68 6.49
N THR A 666 5.18 10.65 6.12
CA THR A 666 5.82 9.45 5.56
C THR A 666 6.50 8.63 6.66
N ILE A 667 6.19 7.33 6.72
CA ILE A 667 6.70 6.34 7.69
C ILE A 667 7.33 5.15 6.96
N TYR A 668 8.49 4.69 7.43
CA TYR A 668 9.34 3.73 6.73
C TYR A 668 9.54 2.45 7.55
N ASN A 669 9.36 1.28 6.94
CA ASN A 669 9.86 0.01 7.49
C ASN A 669 10.91 -0.62 6.57
N ARG A 670 11.84 -1.39 7.14
CA ARG A 670 12.82 -2.21 6.41
C ARG A 670 12.37 -3.66 6.40
N ALA A 671 12.43 -4.30 5.24
CA ALA A 671 12.30 -5.75 5.13
C ALA A 671 13.57 -6.41 5.70
N LEU A 672 13.42 -7.30 6.69
CA LEU A 672 14.54 -8.02 7.30
C LEU A 672 15.01 -9.15 6.37
N ALA A 673 16.32 -9.30 6.19
CA ALA A 673 16.90 -10.40 5.41
C ALA A 673 16.47 -11.78 5.94
N PRO A 674 15.94 -12.69 5.09
CA PRO A 674 15.51 -14.02 5.50
C PRO A 674 16.59 -14.82 6.24
N GLY A 675 16.16 -15.67 7.18
CA GLY A 675 17.06 -16.54 7.94
C GLY A 675 17.90 -17.45 7.04
N LYS A 676 19.21 -17.45 7.23
CA LYS A 676 20.18 -18.20 6.43
C LYS A 676 21.02 -19.08 7.34
N LEU A 677 20.90 -20.40 7.19
CA LEU A 677 21.63 -21.35 8.02
C LEU A 677 22.97 -21.75 7.39
N GLU A 678 24.04 -21.61 8.16
CA GLU A 678 25.37 -22.16 7.91
C GLU A 678 25.61 -23.32 8.90
N VAL A 679 26.15 -24.45 8.40
CA VAL A 679 26.37 -25.68 9.17
C VAL A 679 27.81 -26.14 9.01
N SER A 680 28.49 -26.50 10.09
CA SER A 680 29.81 -27.11 10.07
C SER A 680 29.97 -28.18 11.15
N LYS A 681 30.96 -29.06 10.96
CA LYS A 681 31.29 -30.17 11.86
C LYS A 681 32.80 -30.19 12.12
N SER A 682 33.19 -30.54 13.33
CA SER A 682 34.58 -30.81 13.72
C SER A 682 34.66 -32.00 14.67
N SER A 683 35.88 -32.48 14.89
CA SER A 683 36.22 -33.54 15.83
C SER A 683 37.49 -33.20 16.61
N ASP A 684 37.61 -33.78 17.80
CA ASP A 684 38.86 -33.94 18.55
C ASP A 684 39.06 -35.42 18.89
N PRO A 685 40.11 -36.12 18.36
CA PRO A 685 41.12 -35.62 17.43
C PRO A 685 40.55 -35.04 16.13
N ALA A 686 41.29 -34.15 15.48
CA ALA A 686 40.87 -33.51 14.23
C ALA A 686 40.76 -34.50 13.05
N THR A 687 39.81 -34.28 12.15
CA THR A 687 39.57 -35.13 10.96
C THR A 687 40.84 -35.44 10.18
N GLY A 688 40.97 -36.70 9.75
CA GLY A 688 42.18 -37.25 9.13
C GLY A 688 43.20 -37.81 10.13
N ALA A 689 43.12 -37.47 11.42
CA ALA A 689 43.98 -38.07 12.43
C ALA A 689 43.64 -39.55 12.66
N THR A 690 44.68 -40.38 12.64
CA THR A 690 44.63 -41.78 13.07
C THR A 690 44.14 -41.90 14.51
N VAL A 691 43.24 -42.85 14.73
CA VAL A 691 42.75 -43.23 16.07
C VAL A 691 43.06 -44.70 16.36
N ARG A 692 43.07 -45.07 17.64
CA ARG A 692 43.36 -46.44 18.10
C ARG A 692 42.14 -47.08 18.79
N PRO A 693 42.05 -48.41 18.83
CA PRO A 693 41.10 -49.12 19.70
C PRO A 693 41.09 -48.55 21.12
N GLY A 694 39.90 -48.35 21.69
CA GLY A 694 39.70 -47.76 23.02
C GLY A 694 39.83 -46.24 23.10
N GLN A 695 40.27 -45.56 22.03
CA GLN A 695 40.38 -44.10 22.00
C GLN A 695 39.00 -43.44 21.86
N SER A 696 38.82 -42.30 22.53
CA SER A 696 37.61 -41.47 22.37
C SER A 696 37.80 -40.41 21.28
N ILE A 697 36.72 -40.11 20.56
CA ILE A 697 36.61 -38.97 19.63
C ILE A 697 35.42 -38.13 20.10
N THR A 698 35.62 -36.83 20.31
CA THR A 698 34.56 -35.88 20.60
C THR A 698 34.16 -35.17 19.31
N TYR A 699 32.86 -35.14 18.98
CA TYR A 699 32.34 -34.41 17.83
C TYR A 699 31.67 -33.11 18.27
N THR A 700 31.82 -32.06 17.45
CA THR A 700 31.11 -30.79 17.61
C THR A 700 30.43 -30.40 16.30
N LEU A 701 29.13 -30.16 16.40
CA LEU A 701 28.25 -29.67 15.35
C LEU A 701 28.01 -28.19 15.60
N THR A 702 28.13 -27.33 14.59
CA THR A 702 27.89 -25.88 14.70
C THR A 702 26.83 -25.44 13.71
N PHE A 703 25.82 -24.76 14.22
CA PHE A 703 24.72 -24.17 13.46
C PHE A 703 24.74 -22.65 13.66
N ARG A 704 24.74 -21.87 12.58
CA ARG A 704 24.81 -20.40 12.62
C ARG A 704 23.76 -19.80 11.71
N ASN A 705 22.97 -18.85 12.22
CA ASN A 705 22.10 -18.03 11.40
C ASN A 705 22.83 -16.75 10.97
N THR A 706 22.97 -16.51 9.67
CA THR A 706 23.53 -15.27 9.09
C THR A 706 22.47 -14.35 8.45
N GLY A 707 21.19 -14.65 8.66
CA GLY A 707 20.07 -13.75 8.32
C GLY A 707 19.58 -12.92 9.50
N GLU A 708 18.70 -11.95 9.20
CA GLU A 708 18.05 -11.04 10.18
C GLU A 708 16.71 -11.61 10.71
N GLN A 709 16.20 -12.69 10.13
CA GLN A 709 15.03 -13.44 10.62
C GLN A 709 15.45 -14.81 11.22
N PRO A 710 14.66 -15.42 12.13
CA PRO A 710 14.93 -16.77 12.64
C PRO A 710 14.96 -17.83 11.52
N VAL A 711 15.79 -18.88 11.70
CA VAL A 711 15.92 -19.97 10.72
C VAL A 711 15.70 -21.33 11.39
N ALA A 712 14.95 -22.21 10.74
CA ALA A 712 14.72 -23.57 11.23
C ALA A 712 15.98 -24.44 11.08
N VAL A 713 16.26 -25.27 12.08
CA VAL A 713 17.27 -26.33 12.03
C VAL A 713 16.54 -27.67 12.00
N ASN A 714 16.83 -28.50 10.99
CA ASN A 714 16.28 -29.84 10.85
C ASN A 714 17.29 -30.75 10.11
N HIS A 715 18.21 -31.35 10.87
CA HIS A 715 19.35 -32.11 10.33
C HIS A 715 19.48 -33.48 11.01
N ASP A 716 20.08 -34.43 10.31
CA ASP A 716 20.58 -35.70 10.86
C ASP A 716 22.11 -35.69 10.84
N ASP A 717 22.75 -36.05 11.95
CA ASP A 717 24.16 -36.42 12.00
C ASP A 717 24.26 -37.95 11.92
N VAL A 718 24.86 -38.46 10.84
CA VAL A 718 24.75 -39.87 10.44
C VAL A 718 25.90 -40.70 10.98
N LEU A 719 25.57 -41.73 11.77
CA LEU A 719 26.51 -42.55 12.55
C LEU A 719 26.66 -43.99 12.01
N THR A 720 26.07 -44.31 10.84
CA THR A 720 26.08 -45.67 10.26
C THR A 720 27.47 -46.20 9.95
N ASP A 721 28.41 -45.30 9.67
CA ASP A 721 29.83 -45.57 9.35
C ASP A 721 30.73 -45.11 10.53
N VAL A 722 30.16 -45.19 11.74
CA VAL A 722 30.80 -44.83 13.03
C VAL A 722 30.46 -45.89 14.07
N LEU A 723 29.23 -46.40 14.09
CA LEU A 723 28.74 -47.35 15.10
C LEU A 723 29.08 -48.82 14.80
N ASP A 724 29.70 -49.13 13.66
CA ASP A 724 30.34 -50.42 13.39
C ASP A 724 31.74 -50.48 14.04
N ASP A 725 32.53 -49.41 13.95
CA ASP A 725 33.85 -49.25 14.58
C ASP A 725 33.79 -48.83 16.07
N ALA A 726 32.84 -47.99 16.48
CA ALA A 726 32.77 -47.36 17.81
C ALA A 726 31.41 -47.53 18.50
N THR A 727 31.37 -47.14 19.78
CA THR A 727 30.14 -46.97 20.55
C THR A 727 29.94 -45.49 20.87
N LEU A 728 28.69 -45.01 20.90
CA LEU A 728 28.37 -43.67 21.42
C LEU A 728 28.65 -43.63 22.93
N THR A 729 29.37 -42.62 23.39
CA THR A 729 29.79 -42.50 24.80
C THR A 729 29.57 -41.09 25.34
N GLY A 730 29.25 -41.00 26.63
CA GLY A 730 28.79 -39.75 27.24
C GLY A 730 27.35 -39.39 26.84
N ALA A 731 26.98 -38.12 27.01
CA ALA A 731 25.65 -37.60 26.68
C ALA A 731 25.69 -36.77 25.40
N ILE A 732 24.60 -36.81 24.61
CA ILE A 732 24.35 -35.83 23.56
C ILE A 732 23.91 -34.53 24.24
N THR A 733 24.65 -33.45 23.98
CA THR A 733 24.38 -32.13 24.55
C THR A 733 24.06 -31.14 23.43
N ALA A 734 23.01 -30.35 23.60
CA ALA A 734 22.57 -29.35 22.62
C ALA A 734 22.37 -27.99 23.31
N GLN A 735 22.85 -26.92 22.69
CA GLN A 735 22.64 -25.57 23.22
C GLN A 735 21.26 -25.03 22.81
N SER A 736 20.44 -24.69 23.81
CA SER A 736 19.12 -24.08 23.62
C SER A 736 19.19 -22.86 22.68
N PRO A 737 18.27 -22.73 21.68
CA PRO A 737 17.02 -23.47 21.52
C PRO A 737 17.09 -24.75 20.65
N LEU A 738 18.29 -25.33 20.43
CA LEU A 738 18.41 -26.61 19.74
C LEU A 738 18.14 -27.79 20.69
N ALA A 739 17.49 -28.82 20.15
CA ALA A 739 17.37 -30.15 20.75
C ALA A 739 18.08 -31.18 19.87
N ALA A 740 18.69 -32.19 20.48
CA ALA A 740 19.33 -33.30 19.76
C ALA A 740 19.11 -34.63 20.48
N ALA A 741 18.79 -35.69 19.73
CA ALA A 741 18.56 -37.04 20.25
C ALA A 741 18.84 -38.11 19.19
N LEU A 742 19.12 -39.35 19.61
CA LEU A 742 19.18 -40.49 18.68
C LEU A 742 17.82 -40.76 18.02
N THR A 743 17.85 -41.22 16.77
CA THR A 743 16.70 -41.82 16.09
C THR A 743 16.27 -43.13 16.76
N SER A 744 15.03 -43.56 16.51
CA SER A 744 14.53 -44.87 16.98
C SER A 744 15.27 -46.08 16.39
N ALA A 745 16.00 -45.89 15.29
CA ALA A 745 16.91 -46.89 14.72
C ALA A 745 18.33 -46.84 15.33
N GLY A 746 18.66 -45.81 16.11
CA GLY A 746 19.98 -45.62 16.73
C GLY A 746 21.11 -45.24 15.77
N ASP A 747 20.79 -45.00 14.49
CA ASP A 747 21.74 -44.82 13.37
C ASP A 747 22.14 -43.36 13.12
N ARG A 748 21.39 -42.41 13.68
CA ARG A 748 21.50 -40.97 13.43
C ARG A 748 21.19 -40.19 14.70
N ILE A 749 21.79 -39.01 14.85
CA ILE A 749 21.35 -38.00 15.82
C ILE A 749 20.51 -36.96 15.07
N ARG A 750 19.22 -36.87 15.39
CA ARG A 750 18.31 -35.84 14.89
C ARG A 750 18.55 -34.55 15.66
N ILE A 751 18.82 -33.44 14.96
CA ILE A 751 18.91 -32.10 15.52
C ILE A 751 17.75 -31.25 15.01
N THR A 752 16.99 -30.65 15.92
CA THR A 752 15.85 -29.76 15.62
C THR A 752 15.88 -28.47 16.43
N GLY A 753 15.28 -27.40 15.89
CA GLY A 753 15.06 -26.14 16.60
C GLY A 753 14.76 -24.97 15.68
N SER A 754 14.65 -23.77 16.24
CA SER A 754 14.61 -22.50 15.50
C SER A 754 15.66 -21.56 16.07
N LEU A 755 16.61 -21.15 15.23
CA LEU A 755 17.80 -20.41 15.60
C LEU A 755 17.57 -18.90 15.32
N PRO A 756 17.58 -18.02 16.35
CA PRO A 756 17.36 -16.59 16.17
C PRO A 756 18.36 -15.93 15.20
N ALA A 757 18.02 -14.72 14.73
CA ALA A 757 18.88 -13.90 13.89
C ALA A 757 20.30 -13.74 14.47
N GLY A 758 21.32 -13.85 13.62
CA GLY A 758 22.74 -13.73 14.00
C GLY A 758 23.29 -14.79 14.97
N ALA A 759 22.48 -15.72 15.49
CA ALA A 759 22.87 -16.62 16.55
C ALA A 759 23.70 -17.83 16.05
N THR A 760 24.71 -18.22 16.83
CA THR A 760 25.43 -19.50 16.69
C THR A 760 25.11 -20.42 17.87
N ARG A 761 24.88 -21.71 17.61
CA ARG A 761 24.65 -22.76 18.62
C ARG A 761 25.33 -24.06 18.24
N THR A 762 25.73 -24.84 19.23
CA THR A 762 26.39 -26.14 19.01
C THR A 762 25.62 -27.33 19.57
N VAL A 763 25.93 -28.51 19.04
CA VAL A 763 25.59 -29.82 19.58
C VAL A 763 26.87 -30.64 19.70
N SER A 764 27.09 -31.33 20.82
CA SER A 764 28.33 -32.10 21.06
C SER A 764 28.06 -33.42 21.78
N TYR A 765 28.84 -34.44 21.44
CA TYR A 765 28.81 -35.79 21.99
C TYR A 765 30.16 -36.47 21.73
N ALA A 766 30.40 -37.64 22.33
CA ALA A 766 31.59 -38.45 22.05
C ALA A 766 31.24 -39.86 21.55
N VAL A 767 32.22 -40.49 20.92
CA VAL A 767 32.25 -41.93 20.65
C VAL A 767 33.56 -42.51 21.18
N THR A 768 33.58 -43.81 21.47
CA THR A 768 34.79 -44.54 21.82
C THR A 768 34.97 -45.71 20.85
N VAL A 769 36.13 -45.76 20.19
CA VAL A 769 36.49 -46.84 19.25
C VAL A 769 36.49 -48.16 20.02
N LYS A 770 35.85 -49.20 19.47
CA LYS A 770 35.75 -50.51 20.13
C LYS A 770 37.13 -51.10 20.34
N ASP A 771 37.30 -51.86 21.42
CA ASP A 771 38.53 -52.59 21.70
C ASP A 771 38.19 -53.99 22.23
N PRO A 772 38.55 -55.07 21.51
CA PRO A 772 39.08 -55.08 20.14
C PRO A 772 38.03 -54.65 19.09
N LEU A 773 38.49 -54.31 17.87
CA LEU A 773 37.58 -54.08 16.74
C LEU A 773 36.83 -55.37 16.33
N PRO A 774 35.51 -55.28 16.04
CA PRO A 774 34.75 -56.37 15.44
C PRO A 774 35.26 -56.76 14.06
N ALA A 775 35.16 -58.04 13.69
CA ALA A 775 35.58 -58.55 12.38
C ALA A 775 34.72 -58.05 11.19
N ASN A 776 33.63 -57.33 11.46
CA ASN A 776 32.72 -56.75 10.47
C ASN A 776 32.85 -55.21 10.34
N ALA A 777 33.77 -54.59 11.08
CA ALA A 777 33.94 -53.14 11.14
C ALA A 777 34.95 -52.67 10.08
N ASN A 778 34.77 -51.46 9.53
CA ASN A 778 35.54 -51.01 8.37
C ASN A 778 36.89 -50.34 8.70
N ALA A 779 37.18 -50.06 9.98
CA ALA A 779 38.38 -49.38 10.47
C ALA A 779 38.57 -47.93 9.93
N SER A 780 37.47 -47.22 9.69
CA SER A 780 37.40 -45.87 9.13
C SER A 780 36.10 -45.14 9.55
N LEU A 781 36.09 -44.49 10.72
CA LEU A 781 34.91 -43.76 11.21
C LEU A 781 34.60 -42.52 10.35
N ARG A 782 33.59 -42.57 9.48
CA ARG A 782 33.08 -41.45 8.68
C ARG A 782 31.76 -40.93 9.25
N ASN A 783 31.74 -39.66 9.64
CA ASN A 783 30.62 -39.05 10.37
C ASN A 783 30.20 -37.75 9.66
N VAL A 784 28.92 -37.63 9.28
CA VAL A 784 28.44 -36.58 8.35
C VAL A 784 27.10 -35.97 8.78
N VAL A 785 27.00 -34.64 8.77
CA VAL A 785 25.72 -33.93 8.90
C VAL A 785 25.04 -33.81 7.54
N VAL A 786 23.76 -34.13 7.47
CA VAL A 786 22.89 -33.90 6.30
C VAL A 786 21.56 -33.26 6.72
N PRO A 787 20.83 -32.61 5.81
CA PRO A 787 19.43 -32.28 6.03
C PRO A 787 18.62 -33.54 6.38
N THR A 788 17.65 -33.41 7.28
CA THR A 788 16.85 -34.55 7.78
C THR A 788 16.27 -35.39 6.65
N GLY A 789 16.53 -36.70 6.70
CA GLY A 789 16.03 -37.68 5.71
C GLY A 789 16.90 -37.84 4.46
N GLU A 790 17.89 -36.98 4.22
CA GLU A 790 18.86 -37.19 3.14
C GLU A 790 19.85 -38.32 3.46
N GLN A 791 20.55 -38.81 2.43
CA GLN A 791 21.60 -39.81 2.56
C GLN A 791 22.98 -39.14 2.58
N PRO A 792 23.93 -39.63 3.40
CA PRO A 792 25.29 -39.08 3.41
C PRO A 792 25.97 -39.33 2.05
N PRO A 793 26.84 -38.42 1.60
CA PRO A 793 27.70 -38.67 0.44
C PRO A 793 28.66 -39.84 0.72
N SER A 794 29.09 -40.51 -0.35
CA SER A 794 30.05 -41.61 -0.30
C SER A 794 31.49 -41.16 0.00
N THR A 795 31.81 -39.90 -0.30
CA THR A 795 33.09 -39.24 0.00
C THR A 795 32.86 -37.98 0.82
N CYS A 796 33.90 -37.53 1.53
CA CYS A 796 33.85 -36.31 2.33
C CYS A 796 34.65 -35.20 1.65
N GLU A 797 33.95 -34.44 0.81
CA GLU A 797 34.52 -33.34 0.05
C GLU A 797 34.87 -32.13 0.94
N PRO A 798 35.87 -31.32 0.57
CA PRO A 798 36.19 -30.08 1.28
C PRO A 798 34.97 -29.16 1.43
N ASN A 799 34.83 -28.57 2.62
CA ASN A 799 33.70 -27.72 3.03
C ASN A 799 32.34 -28.44 3.22
N THR A 800 32.29 -29.77 3.13
CA THR A 800 31.14 -30.53 3.67
C THR A 800 31.26 -30.68 5.20
N PRO A 801 30.15 -30.77 5.95
CA PRO A 801 30.18 -31.00 7.39
C PRO A 801 30.43 -32.48 7.72
N CYS A 802 31.60 -32.99 7.32
CA CYS A 802 32.07 -34.36 7.56
C CYS A 802 33.40 -34.40 8.34
N THR A 803 33.60 -35.49 9.08
CA THR A 803 34.88 -35.89 9.68
C THR A 803 35.17 -37.37 9.38
N VAL A 804 36.43 -37.74 9.14
CA VAL A 804 36.89 -39.12 8.86
C VAL A 804 38.08 -39.49 9.76
N HIS A 805 38.09 -40.70 10.33
CA HIS A 805 39.18 -41.18 11.18
C HIS A 805 39.58 -42.63 10.86
N PRO A 806 40.79 -42.89 10.30
CA PRO A 806 41.27 -44.25 10.11
C PRO A 806 41.68 -44.88 11.45
N VAL A 807 41.21 -46.09 11.72
CA VAL A 807 41.58 -46.86 12.92
C VAL A 807 42.87 -47.65 12.65
N ARG A 808 43.80 -47.63 13.61
CA ARG A 808 45.07 -48.39 13.56
C ARG A 808 45.36 -49.10 14.86
N GLY A 809 45.89 -50.32 14.75
CA GLY A 809 46.34 -51.13 15.88
C GLY A 809 47.84 -51.01 16.13
N SER A 810 48.33 -51.85 17.04
CA SER A 810 49.76 -52.01 17.31
C SER A 810 50.09 -53.47 17.62
N LEU A 811 51.36 -53.83 17.48
CA LEU A 811 51.86 -55.19 17.72
C LEU A 811 53.19 -55.11 18.47
N SER A 812 53.33 -55.83 19.57
CA SER A 812 54.58 -55.99 20.30
C SER A 812 54.91 -57.46 20.62
N TRP A 813 56.20 -57.78 20.63
CA TRP A 813 56.71 -59.10 21.01
C TRP A 813 58.11 -59.02 21.61
N ASN A 814 58.53 -60.13 22.22
CA ASN A 814 59.79 -60.26 22.94
C ASN A 814 60.61 -61.40 22.34
N LYS A 815 61.83 -61.12 21.88
CA LYS A 815 62.78 -62.15 21.46
C LYS A 815 63.51 -62.72 22.67
N VAL A 816 63.36 -64.02 22.91
CA VAL A 816 64.02 -64.70 24.04
C VAL A 816 64.72 -66.00 23.68
N SER A 817 65.61 -66.43 24.59
CA SER A 817 66.15 -67.79 24.69
C SER A 817 65.17 -68.75 25.38
N ALA A 818 65.48 -70.04 25.38
CA ALA A 818 64.72 -71.05 26.15
C ALA A 818 64.73 -70.82 27.67
N SER A 819 65.62 -69.98 28.20
CA SER A 819 65.64 -69.56 29.62
C SER A 819 64.93 -68.21 29.87
N GLY A 820 64.27 -67.63 28.86
CA GLY A 820 63.57 -66.36 28.96
C GLY A 820 64.47 -65.11 28.89
N ALA A 821 65.79 -65.27 28.70
CA ALA A 821 66.71 -64.15 28.54
C ALA A 821 66.50 -63.47 27.17
N ARG A 822 66.50 -62.13 27.15
CA ARG A 822 66.36 -61.32 25.92
C ARG A 822 67.50 -61.61 24.93
N LEU A 823 67.18 -61.62 23.63
CA LEU A 823 68.15 -61.82 22.55
C LEU A 823 68.05 -60.68 21.52
N SER A 824 69.13 -59.93 21.36
CA SER A 824 69.26 -58.91 20.31
C SER A 824 69.67 -59.49 18.96
N GLY A 825 69.48 -58.70 17.90
CA GLY A 825 69.94 -58.99 16.55
C GLY A 825 69.10 -59.99 15.76
N SER A 826 67.86 -60.26 16.19
CA SER A 826 66.88 -60.90 15.31
C SER A 826 66.28 -59.91 14.32
N GLU A 827 66.06 -60.34 13.08
CA GLU A 827 65.33 -59.57 12.07
C GLU A 827 64.06 -60.34 11.67
N TRP A 828 63.02 -59.60 11.32
CA TRP A 828 61.69 -60.12 11.02
C TRP A 828 61.11 -59.49 9.76
N SER A 829 60.16 -60.20 9.14
CA SER A 829 59.26 -59.68 8.12
C SER A 829 57.82 -59.80 8.64
N LEU A 830 57.09 -58.67 8.65
CA LEU A 830 55.67 -58.61 8.93
C LEU A 830 54.92 -58.34 7.61
N THR A 831 54.20 -59.32 7.09
CA THR A 831 53.48 -59.22 5.80
C THR A 831 51.97 -59.36 6.04
N PRO A 832 51.11 -58.41 5.62
CA PRO A 832 49.66 -58.57 5.73
C PRO A 832 49.16 -59.75 4.87
N LEU A 833 48.08 -60.38 5.32
CA LEU A 833 47.39 -61.46 4.62
C LEU A 833 46.18 -60.92 3.84
N ASP A 834 45.87 -61.54 2.71
CA ASP A 834 44.62 -61.31 1.98
C ASP A 834 43.44 -62.09 2.57
N ALA A 835 42.26 -61.95 1.98
CA ALA A 835 41.04 -62.66 2.40
C ALA A 835 41.13 -64.20 2.25
N ASN A 836 42.13 -64.72 1.54
CA ASN A 836 42.42 -66.14 1.38
C ASN A 836 43.55 -66.63 2.31
N GLY A 837 44.00 -65.78 3.24
CA GLY A 837 45.12 -66.06 4.15
C GLY A 837 46.49 -66.10 3.48
N GLN A 838 46.63 -65.57 2.25
CA GLN A 838 47.90 -65.54 1.51
C GLN A 838 48.67 -64.24 1.77
N PRO A 839 50.00 -64.27 1.96
CA PRO A 839 50.81 -63.06 2.14
C PRO A 839 50.73 -62.13 0.92
N GLN A 840 50.39 -60.86 1.15
CA GLN A 840 50.26 -59.86 0.10
C GLN A 840 51.62 -59.50 -0.50
N ALA A 841 51.81 -59.85 -1.77
CA ALA A 841 53.08 -59.65 -2.47
C ALA A 841 53.48 -58.16 -2.51
N GLY A 842 54.71 -57.86 -2.06
CA GLY A 842 55.25 -56.51 -1.99
C GLY A 842 54.85 -55.68 -0.75
N ALA A 843 53.94 -56.17 0.10
CA ALA A 843 53.48 -55.47 1.30
C ALA A 843 54.28 -55.82 2.59
N ALA A 844 55.41 -56.51 2.45
CA ALA A 844 56.23 -56.98 3.57
C ALA A 844 57.01 -55.84 4.24
N VAL A 845 56.75 -55.61 5.53
CA VAL A 845 57.50 -54.66 6.37
C VAL A 845 58.69 -55.37 7.00
N ALA A 846 59.90 -54.95 6.66
CA ALA A 846 61.11 -55.40 7.34
C ALA A 846 61.23 -54.75 8.73
N VAL A 847 61.49 -55.56 9.76
CA VAL A 847 61.63 -55.14 11.15
C VAL A 847 62.99 -55.61 11.66
N VAL A 848 63.79 -54.66 12.15
CA VAL A 848 65.12 -54.90 12.70
C VAL A 848 65.11 -54.42 14.15
N ASP A 849 65.60 -55.26 15.06
CA ASP A 849 65.77 -55.00 16.51
C ASP A 849 66.39 -53.62 16.77
N CYS A 850 65.62 -52.67 17.32
CA CYS A 850 66.16 -51.35 17.64
C CYS A 850 66.88 -51.38 19.00
N VAL A 851 68.21 -51.47 18.99
CA VAL A 851 69.02 -51.33 20.21
C VAL A 851 69.52 -49.90 20.35
N ALA A 852 68.89 -49.12 21.23
CA ALA A 852 69.20 -47.69 21.39
C ALA A 852 69.11 -47.20 22.85
N ALA A 853 69.58 -45.99 23.11
CA ALA A 853 69.46 -45.35 24.43
C ALA A 853 68.07 -44.74 24.70
N THR A 854 67.30 -44.45 23.64
CA THR A 854 65.96 -43.84 23.72
C THR A 854 65.10 -44.27 22.53
N ALA A 855 63.78 -44.41 22.72
CA ALA A 855 62.83 -44.80 21.66
C ALA A 855 62.83 -43.81 20.47
N SER A 856 63.12 -42.53 20.71
CA SER A 856 63.24 -41.50 19.66
C SER A 856 64.39 -41.73 18.67
N ALA A 857 65.34 -42.60 18.98
CA ALA A 857 66.39 -43.01 18.04
C ALA A 857 65.95 -44.17 17.12
N CYS A 858 64.83 -44.84 17.42
CA CYS A 858 64.30 -45.94 16.63
C CYS A 858 63.51 -45.43 15.41
N THR A 859 64.23 -45.20 14.31
CA THR A 859 63.66 -44.68 13.06
C THR A 859 62.97 -45.74 12.19
N GLY A 860 63.28 -47.03 12.40
CA GLY A 860 62.73 -48.17 11.65
C GLY A 860 61.27 -48.51 11.96
N ALA A 861 60.83 -49.72 11.58
CA ALA A 861 59.48 -50.20 11.89
C ALA A 861 59.29 -50.50 13.38
N ASP A 862 60.35 -50.97 14.03
CA ASP A 862 60.43 -51.13 15.48
C ASP A 862 60.67 -49.79 16.18
N ARG A 863 60.02 -49.61 17.34
CA ARG A 863 60.04 -48.39 18.17
C ARG A 863 60.45 -48.66 19.62
N ASP A 864 60.64 -49.91 20.04
CA ASP A 864 61.18 -50.23 21.37
C ASP A 864 62.72 -50.15 21.32
N PRO A 865 63.40 -49.36 22.15
CA PRO A 865 64.86 -49.26 22.15
C PRO A 865 65.56 -50.42 22.90
N ALA A 866 64.81 -51.32 23.54
CA ALA A 866 65.36 -52.37 24.38
C ALA A 866 65.70 -53.64 23.58
N ALA A 867 66.95 -54.08 23.67
CA ALA A 867 67.48 -55.30 23.03
C ALA A 867 66.54 -56.52 23.12
N GLY A 868 66.08 -57.00 21.96
CA GLY A 868 65.18 -58.13 21.85
C GLY A 868 63.74 -57.83 22.31
N ALA A 869 63.31 -56.58 22.31
CA ALA A 869 61.92 -56.14 22.42
C ALA A 869 61.52 -55.47 21.11
N PHE A 870 60.25 -55.63 20.71
CA PHE A 870 59.73 -55.11 19.47
C PHE A 870 58.39 -54.41 19.72
N ALA A 871 58.22 -53.21 19.20
CA ALA A 871 56.96 -52.46 19.26
C ALA A 871 56.68 -51.74 17.94
N LEU A 872 55.67 -52.21 17.21
CA LEU A 872 55.18 -51.63 15.96
C LEU A 872 53.89 -50.86 16.22
N SER A 873 53.84 -49.61 15.78
CA SER A 873 52.67 -48.74 15.89
C SER A 873 51.97 -48.52 14.55
N ASP A 874 50.72 -48.06 14.62
CA ASP A 874 49.96 -47.49 13.50
C ASP A 874 49.72 -48.46 12.32
N LEU A 875 49.73 -49.76 12.65
CA LEU A 875 49.43 -50.87 11.75
C LEU A 875 47.96 -50.83 11.31
N ALA A 876 47.70 -51.16 10.06
CA ALA A 876 46.33 -51.35 9.58
C ALA A 876 45.65 -52.48 10.37
N ILE A 877 44.33 -52.36 10.57
CA ILE A 877 43.55 -53.42 11.19
C ILE A 877 43.46 -54.60 10.21
N GLY A 878 43.79 -55.80 10.66
CA GLY A 878 43.85 -56.98 9.79
C GLY A 878 44.74 -58.10 10.32
N THR A 879 44.91 -59.16 9.54
CA THR A 879 45.76 -60.31 9.89
C THR A 879 47.08 -60.27 9.14
N TYR A 880 48.16 -60.59 9.85
CA TYR A 880 49.54 -60.54 9.39
C TYR A 880 50.25 -61.88 9.58
N GLN A 881 51.25 -62.11 8.76
CA GLN A 881 52.25 -63.16 8.90
C GLN A 881 53.56 -62.53 9.39
N LEU A 882 53.98 -62.89 10.60
CA LEU A 882 55.27 -62.53 11.20
C LEU A 882 56.25 -63.69 11.00
N ARG A 883 57.36 -63.46 10.30
CA ARG A 883 58.38 -64.48 9.99
C ARG A 883 59.77 -63.99 10.39
N GLU A 884 60.55 -64.81 11.08
CA GLU A 884 61.96 -64.49 11.35
C GLU A 884 62.75 -64.56 10.03
N THR A 885 63.48 -63.49 9.70
CA THR A 885 64.38 -63.45 8.55
C THR A 885 65.83 -63.71 8.97
N ARG A 886 66.18 -63.38 10.21
CA ARG A 886 67.51 -63.60 10.79
C ARG A 886 67.41 -63.96 12.28
N ALA A 887 68.04 -65.06 12.67
CA ALA A 887 68.15 -65.45 14.08
C ALA A 887 69.25 -64.66 14.80
N PRO A 888 69.12 -64.44 16.13
CA PRO A 888 70.22 -63.99 16.97
C PRO A 888 71.47 -64.88 16.86
N ALA A 889 72.66 -64.30 17.07
CA ALA A 889 73.91 -65.05 16.95
C ALA A 889 73.97 -66.25 17.93
N GLY A 890 74.21 -67.45 17.38
CA GLY A 890 74.23 -68.71 18.15
C GLY A 890 72.87 -69.39 18.32
N TYR A 891 71.80 -68.91 17.67
CA TYR A 891 70.46 -69.49 17.72
C TYR A 891 69.99 -69.98 16.35
N GLN A 892 69.11 -70.98 16.35
CA GLN A 892 68.45 -71.49 15.14
C GLN A 892 67.37 -70.50 14.67
N LEU A 893 67.13 -70.42 13.36
CA LEU A 893 66.09 -69.61 12.75
C LEU A 893 64.73 -70.28 12.90
N LEU A 894 63.71 -69.50 13.28
CA LEU A 894 62.31 -69.96 13.25
C LEU A 894 61.84 -70.07 11.78
N THR A 895 61.68 -71.29 11.29
CA THR A 895 61.25 -71.58 9.92
C THR A 895 59.78 -71.28 9.68
N ASP A 896 58.97 -71.53 10.70
CA ASP A 896 57.51 -71.60 10.60
C ASP A 896 56.93 -70.21 10.94
N PRO A 897 56.19 -69.57 10.02
CA PRO A 897 55.71 -68.22 10.23
C PRO A 897 54.52 -68.18 11.20
N ILE A 898 54.43 -67.09 11.97
CA ILE A 898 53.40 -66.88 12.98
C ILE A 898 52.28 -66.00 12.39
N THR A 899 51.03 -66.46 12.47
CA THR A 899 49.85 -65.65 12.09
C THR A 899 49.36 -64.84 13.28
N ILE A 900 49.16 -63.53 13.08
CA ILE A 900 48.77 -62.57 14.13
C ILE A 900 47.67 -61.65 13.59
N THR A 901 46.52 -61.61 14.26
CA THR A 901 45.45 -60.64 13.96
C THR A 901 45.59 -59.40 14.82
N VAL A 902 45.71 -58.24 14.18
CA VAL A 902 45.82 -56.91 14.80
C VAL A 902 44.47 -56.20 14.67
N ASN A 903 43.65 -56.30 15.72
CA ASN A 903 42.41 -55.54 15.89
C ASN A 903 42.36 -54.78 17.24
N THR A 904 43.49 -54.72 17.95
CA THR A 904 43.70 -54.11 19.28
C THR A 904 45.19 -53.71 19.40
N ALA A 905 45.64 -53.32 20.58
CA ALA A 905 47.06 -53.29 20.94
C ALA A 905 47.53 -54.72 21.30
N VAL A 906 48.07 -55.45 20.32
CA VAL A 906 48.42 -56.87 20.48
C VAL A 906 49.79 -57.03 21.13
N ALA A 907 49.82 -57.51 22.37
CA ALA A 907 51.03 -58.01 23.01
C ALA A 907 51.15 -59.52 22.81
N TYR A 908 51.89 -59.96 21.78
CA TYR A 908 52.07 -61.37 21.46
C TYR A 908 52.91 -62.13 22.51
N GLY A 909 53.77 -61.42 23.25
CA GLY A 909 54.62 -62.00 24.28
C GLY A 909 55.91 -62.61 23.73
N ASN A 910 56.35 -63.74 24.28
CA ASN A 910 57.70 -64.26 24.10
C ASN A 910 57.82 -65.23 22.90
N ILE A 911 58.66 -64.87 21.93
CA ILE A 911 59.06 -65.73 20.81
C ILE A 911 60.46 -66.31 21.08
N THR A 912 60.51 -67.62 21.28
CA THR A 912 61.70 -68.37 21.74
C THR A 912 62.44 -69.02 20.57
N ASN A 913 63.77 -68.89 20.49
CA ASN A 913 64.59 -69.71 19.60
C ASN A 913 65.39 -70.76 20.38
N ARG A 914 65.61 -71.92 19.76
CA ARG A 914 66.55 -72.94 20.24
C ARG A 914 67.99 -72.48 20.00
N GLN A 915 68.85 -72.64 20.99
CA GLN A 915 70.29 -72.39 20.85
C GLN A 915 70.91 -73.46 19.94
N ILE A 916 71.92 -73.11 19.15
CA ILE A 916 72.66 -74.08 18.34
C ILE A 916 73.53 -74.93 19.27
N GLU A 917 73.09 -76.16 19.50
CA GLU A 917 73.87 -77.21 20.16
C GLU A 917 75.07 -77.59 19.27
N VAL A 918 76.25 -77.06 19.60
CA VAL A 918 77.52 -77.52 19.00
C VAL A 918 77.78 -78.94 19.50
N PRO A 919 77.97 -79.95 18.60
CA PRO A 919 78.25 -81.31 19.03
C PRO A 919 79.52 -81.37 19.91
N GLY A 920 79.39 -81.92 21.11
CA GLY A 920 80.47 -82.02 22.07
C GLY A 920 81.57 -82.97 21.62
N ILE A 921 82.59 -82.46 20.94
CA ILE A 921 83.77 -83.23 20.55
C ILE A 921 84.56 -83.60 21.82
N PRO A 922 84.81 -84.89 22.11
CA PRO A 922 85.57 -85.27 23.31
C PRO A 922 87.03 -84.82 23.20
N LEU A 923 87.53 -84.13 24.23
CA LEU A 923 88.95 -83.74 24.29
C LEU A 923 89.84 -84.95 24.60
N THR A 924 90.56 -85.44 23.59
CA THR A 924 91.69 -86.36 23.76
C THR A 924 92.95 -85.78 23.11
N GLY A 925 93.64 -84.85 23.79
CA GLY A 925 94.88 -84.27 23.25
C GLY A 925 95.52 -83.15 24.06
N GLY A 926 96.41 -83.51 25.00
CA GLY A 926 97.56 -82.68 25.44
C GLY A 926 97.30 -81.49 26.37
N MET A 927 97.85 -81.55 27.58
CA MET A 927 98.10 -80.36 28.40
C MET A 927 99.20 -79.51 27.75
N GLY A 928 98.91 -78.29 27.28
CA GLY A 928 99.92 -77.55 26.49
C GLY A 928 99.76 -76.05 26.22
N SER A 929 98.73 -75.34 26.71
CA SER A 929 98.54 -73.92 26.39
C SER A 929 98.06 -73.01 27.53
N LEU A 930 98.09 -73.48 28.78
CA LEU A 930 97.74 -72.72 29.99
C LEU A 930 98.83 -71.68 30.38
N GLY A 931 99.45 -71.02 29.40
CA GLY A 931 100.69 -70.26 29.55
C GLY A 931 100.76 -68.89 28.87
N PHE A 932 99.71 -68.43 28.18
CA PHE A 932 99.74 -67.16 27.39
C PHE A 932 98.76 -66.06 27.81
N LEU A 933 97.96 -66.26 28.88
CA LEU A 933 97.05 -65.22 29.41
C LEU A 933 97.36 -64.76 30.84
N LEU A 934 98.54 -65.10 31.38
CA LEU A 934 99.06 -64.56 32.65
C LEU A 934 100.29 -63.65 32.48
N THR A 935 100.72 -63.39 31.25
CA THR A 935 101.98 -62.68 30.94
C THR A 935 101.80 -61.26 30.38
N ALA A 936 100.57 -60.84 30.04
CA ALA A 936 100.29 -59.49 29.53
C ALA A 936 99.99 -58.44 30.63
N GLY A 937 99.35 -58.83 31.74
CA GLY A 937 98.95 -57.89 32.80
C GLY A 937 100.12 -57.34 33.64
N GLY A 938 101.24 -58.04 33.70
CA GLY A 938 102.37 -57.69 34.59
C GLY A 938 103.11 -56.39 34.24
N LEU A 939 102.96 -55.88 33.01
CA LEU A 939 103.71 -54.71 32.52
C LEU A 939 103.01 -53.36 32.76
N GLY A 940 101.75 -53.35 33.22
CA GLY A 940 101.07 -52.10 33.61
C GLY A 940 101.51 -51.56 34.97
N ALA A 941 101.87 -52.43 35.91
CA ALA A 941 102.13 -52.07 37.30
C ALA A 941 103.44 -51.28 37.52
N THR A 942 104.44 -51.49 36.67
CA THR A 942 105.76 -50.84 36.78
C THR A 942 105.73 -49.36 36.40
N ALA A 943 104.84 -48.96 35.47
CA ALA A 943 104.67 -47.56 35.08
C ALA A 943 104.10 -46.70 36.22
N ALA A 944 103.11 -47.21 36.97
CA ALA A 944 102.50 -46.51 38.09
C ALA A 944 103.48 -46.31 39.27
N ALA A 945 104.30 -47.32 39.58
CA ALA A 945 105.29 -47.25 40.64
C ALA A 945 106.38 -46.18 40.38
N GLY A 946 106.82 -46.04 39.12
CA GLY A 946 107.81 -45.03 38.73
C GLY A 946 107.34 -43.59 38.99
N VAL A 947 106.12 -43.26 38.58
CA VAL A 947 105.54 -41.91 38.76
C VAL A 947 105.33 -41.59 40.25
N TRP A 948 104.96 -42.57 41.06
CA TRP A 948 104.78 -42.39 42.51
C TRP A 948 106.12 -42.11 43.23
N LEU A 949 107.17 -42.88 42.92
CA LEU A 949 108.51 -42.66 43.47
C LEU A 949 109.14 -41.34 43.01
N GLN A 950 108.86 -40.89 41.77
CA GLN A 950 109.37 -39.62 41.25
C GLN A 950 108.70 -38.40 41.90
N ARG A 951 107.41 -38.50 42.30
CA ARG A 951 106.75 -37.46 43.12
C ARG A 951 107.31 -37.39 44.54
N ARG A 952 107.62 -38.53 45.17
CA ARG A 952 108.10 -38.58 46.57
C ARG A 952 109.52 -38.03 46.81
N ARG A 953 110.27 -37.67 45.75
CA ARG A 953 111.60 -37.03 45.84
C ARG A 953 111.61 -35.51 45.60
N ARG A 954 110.43 -34.84 45.64
CA ARG A 954 110.33 -33.38 45.44
C ARG A 954 109.58 -32.60 46.53
N GLN A 955 109.14 -33.25 47.61
CA GLN A 955 108.58 -32.60 48.79
C GLN A 955 109.19 -33.27 50.03
N GLY A 956 110.29 -32.67 50.50
CA GLY A 956 111.08 -33.07 51.66
C GLY A 956 111.49 -31.86 52.49
N GLU A 957 110.60 -30.87 52.52
CA GLU A 957 110.50 -29.69 53.40
C GLU A 957 109.00 -29.46 53.64
#